data_AF-A0A924YX86-F1
#
_entry.id   AF-A0A924YX86-F1
#
_cell.length_a   1.000
_cell.length_b   1.000
_cell.length_c   1.000
_cell.angle_alpha   90.00
_cell.angle_beta   90.00
_cell.angle_gamma   90.00
#
_symmetry.space_group_name_H-M   'P 1'
#
loop_
_entity.id
_entity.type
_entity.pdbx_description
1 polymer ?
#
loop_
_entity_poly.entity_id
_entity_poly.type
_entity_poly.pdbx_seq_one_letter_code
_entity_poly.pdbx_strand_id
1 'polypeptide(L)'
;MGSVFVSPSFSIEIDRAIARLQLRGERPIPAKIAQETGYYSSWIWPILQRRNLLPNNYQWEHEESTRKNEFKAYKAAAKQRLLTVEDRSRQYETLCTQLELSPNHRIELVKRGLSSSAIERIGFRSWVPSRKIEGITDRLAGIDGRGDRLMGGRGIFIPAKDPFGKMVGGQIRTDNGRPSKYIWVSSVRRNEQNENIGGNGPQLPDDELPLFVCRPGILKNPTIGLCEGGLKAYVASDLLGQVMIGASGGHFDRDLLKNYLSILSAELDTKDIVLYPDAGAVFNTGSIPFANHKTLKWCKAWGYNVQVAWWNQYNKKNDLDIDDLLSQGRLCEMHFVHPKRFFDLHPIEIRRKLEPHQMRLKEGVHLSDFPAPAMKSAISRDRPILIYEKQNRLSVWKEAIDSGMRYILDRSGPGSGKSYDGGRATGENLGASQIIYVSNDHRNPTTPTLQEWDDLEARHGGLVEVKTNGHIHRYRAKDGANPAIPSNCARHELAAILPSRNVPSIGQHICVGCEYLQTCRAGTGQFSYLGDRNRVLALPRFRAHIESLDSKVIKKGTVLIVDEASRISWTRSFMVSMLDIDRTLGDLARESPEMAIKLTPTLTALRQQMEQSTKVRYGFDHDKILAELPHIPDISMQDLESLADQGLEWLTTAGDGETKLSDLPANLRRRFLQNTQTLTEKASESISLRWLPEFWTALNGAGRLRMSDQKLQILIRNDRVVNLLTNPNVKSVVFLDGTEAPEFFEAWLESDVYQIKQQEPGNQDNVSIYQVCDLGLVGSNRGAQQQRRLKALIEGLQAKHPGAAVIDSKRFAKQGGFGYWYRDSRGSNDYVKTNVIILVGPPIPRIGDKADEFSVMKRRHPTTGTELRSYTINAINFPSQIGPWWIRTITESDDQEVAQFIRRWTLNEVDQAVGRLRADLRPDEKLVIYFLSDYPLEREVFVVKASDVVSTARSMKEASRAKVLDALKSTITISDDLVNSRAIADLAGVSTATVSRVLREDVPNGLHNFRTLVTGN
;
A
#
# COMPACT_ATOMS: atom_id res chain seq x y z
N MET A 1 0.61 -19.98 -3.64
CA MET A 1 0.13 -20.74 -4.81
C MET A 1 0.67 -22.15 -4.68
N GLY A 2 -0.22 -23.13 -4.83
CA GLY A 2 0.02 -24.54 -4.55
C GLY A 2 0.76 -25.29 -5.65
N SER A 3 1.11 -26.53 -5.31
CA SER A 3 1.69 -27.57 -6.15
C SER A 3 1.03 -27.66 -7.52
N VAL A 4 1.78 -27.30 -8.57
CA VAL A 4 1.44 -27.65 -9.95
C VAL A 4 1.65 -29.16 -10.09
N PHE A 5 0.59 -29.90 -10.41
CA PHE A 5 0.68 -31.28 -10.88
C PHE A 5 1.48 -31.28 -12.18
N VAL A 6 2.68 -31.86 -12.13
CA VAL A 6 3.55 -32.02 -13.30
C VAL A 6 3.10 -33.29 -14.03
N SER A 7 2.74 -33.20 -15.31
CA SER A 7 2.36 -34.41 -16.06
C SER A 7 3.57 -35.35 -16.19
N PRO A 8 3.36 -36.69 -16.21
CA PRO A 8 4.44 -37.65 -16.39
C PRO A 8 5.25 -37.43 -17.68
N SER A 9 4.60 -36.95 -18.75
CA SER A 9 5.24 -36.64 -20.03
C SER A 9 6.29 -35.52 -19.92
N PHE A 10 6.00 -34.47 -19.15
CA PHE A 10 6.92 -33.34 -18.95
C PHE A 10 8.20 -33.75 -18.19
N SER A 11 8.06 -34.61 -17.19
CA SER A 11 9.20 -35.09 -16.39
C SER A 11 10.16 -35.96 -17.22
N ILE A 12 9.62 -36.83 -18.07
CA ILE A 12 10.38 -37.74 -18.95
C ILE A 12 11.17 -36.96 -20.00
N GLU A 13 10.59 -35.90 -20.55
CA GLU A 13 11.24 -35.08 -21.58
C GLU A 13 12.44 -34.30 -21.01
N ILE A 14 12.31 -33.81 -19.78
CA ILE A 14 13.42 -33.19 -19.05
C ILE A 14 14.52 -34.22 -18.72
N ASP A 15 14.16 -35.45 -18.34
CA ASP A 15 15.15 -36.53 -18.11
C ASP A 15 15.98 -36.84 -19.35
N ARG A 16 15.33 -36.90 -20.51
CA ARG A 16 16.04 -37.13 -21.79
C ARG A 16 16.95 -35.98 -22.18
N ALA A 17 16.59 -34.74 -21.87
CA ALA A 17 17.46 -33.58 -22.09
C ALA A 17 18.67 -33.58 -21.14
N ILE A 18 18.46 -33.93 -19.86
CA ILE A 18 19.54 -34.08 -18.88
C ILE A 18 20.55 -35.14 -19.35
N ALA A 19 20.08 -36.32 -19.75
CA ALA A 19 20.94 -37.41 -20.21
C ALA A 19 21.74 -37.01 -21.47
N ARG A 20 21.12 -36.30 -22.42
CA ARG A 20 21.80 -35.81 -23.63
C ARG A 20 22.89 -34.78 -23.32
N LEU A 21 22.63 -33.84 -22.40
CA LEU A 21 23.64 -32.89 -21.95
C LEU A 21 24.80 -33.58 -21.23
N GLN A 22 24.51 -34.55 -20.37
CA GLN A 22 25.54 -35.32 -19.67
C GLN A 22 26.40 -36.17 -20.61
N LEU A 23 25.83 -36.76 -21.66
CA LEU A 23 26.57 -37.48 -22.71
C LEU A 23 27.53 -36.56 -23.51
N ARG A 24 27.24 -35.25 -23.59
CA ARG A 24 28.13 -34.25 -24.20
C ARG A 24 29.16 -33.68 -23.21
N GLY A 25 29.21 -34.18 -21.98
CA GLY A 25 30.05 -33.63 -20.90
C GLY A 25 29.57 -32.27 -20.39
N GLU A 26 28.35 -31.87 -20.73
CA GLU A 26 27.79 -30.58 -20.35
C GLU A 26 26.92 -30.67 -19.10
N ARG A 27 26.96 -29.61 -18.27
CA ARG A 27 26.20 -29.57 -17.02
C ARG A 27 24.72 -29.26 -17.28
N PRO A 28 23.77 -30.05 -16.72
CA PRO A 28 22.33 -29.88 -16.96
C PRO A 28 21.75 -28.72 -16.13
N ILE A 29 21.98 -27.49 -16.58
CA ILE A 29 21.45 -26.27 -15.95
C ILE A 29 20.09 -25.86 -16.56
N PRO A 30 19.21 -25.14 -15.80
CA PRO A 30 17.85 -24.84 -16.25
C PRO A 30 17.76 -24.16 -17.61
N ALA A 31 18.71 -23.27 -17.92
CA ALA A 31 18.74 -22.55 -19.19
C ALA A 31 19.07 -23.45 -20.40
N LYS A 32 19.96 -24.44 -20.23
CA LYS A 32 20.32 -25.37 -21.32
C LYS A 32 19.23 -26.39 -21.59
N ILE A 33 18.60 -26.90 -20.52
CA ILE A 33 17.45 -27.80 -20.66
C ILE A 33 16.29 -27.06 -21.30
N ALA A 34 16.03 -25.80 -20.92
CA ALA A 34 15.03 -24.94 -21.56
C ALA A 34 15.27 -24.80 -23.07
N GLN A 35 16.55 -24.73 -23.47
CA GLN A 35 16.95 -24.63 -24.86
C GLN A 35 16.78 -25.95 -25.63
N GLU A 36 16.98 -27.12 -24.99
CA GLU A 36 16.77 -28.42 -25.63
C GLU A 36 15.30 -28.87 -25.66
N THR A 37 14.47 -28.43 -24.71
CA THR A 37 13.06 -28.87 -24.59
C THR A 37 12.04 -27.80 -24.99
N GLY A 38 12.45 -26.54 -25.14
CA GLY A 38 11.55 -25.41 -25.42
C GLY A 38 10.72 -24.92 -24.23
N TYR A 39 10.95 -25.44 -23.02
CA TYR A 39 10.19 -25.08 -21.81
C TYR A 39 10.83 -23.89 -21.07
N TYR A 40 10.02 -23.14 -20.31
CA TYR A 40 10.54 -22.04 -19.48
C TYR A 40 11.46 -22.53 -18.37
N SER A 41 12.60 -21.85 -18.20
CA SER A 41 13.61 -22.19 -17.18
C SER A 41 13.08 -22.22 -15.75
N SER A 42 12.06 -21.40 -15.45
CA SER A 42 11.35 -21.36 -14.17
C SER A 42 10.56 -22.63 -13.86
N TRP A 43 10.18 -23.42 -14.88
CA TRP A 43 9.45 -24.68 -14.73
C TRP A 43 10.39 -25.88 -14.57
N ILE A 44 11.61 -25.76 -15.09
CA ILE A 44 12.67 -26.77 -15.00
C ILE A 44 13.39 -26.69 -13.63
N TRP A 45 13.51 -25.48 -13.08
CA TRP A 45 14.22 -25.21 -11.83
C TRP A 45 13.78 -26.10 -10.64
N PRO A 46 12.47 -26.29 -10.35
CA PRO A 46 12.02 -27.14 -9.25
C PRO A 46 12.35 -28.63 -9.45
N ILE A 47 12.45 -29.09 -10.70
CA ILE A 47 12.75 -30.49 -11.04
C ILE A 47 14.23 -30.78 -10.84
N LEU A 48 15.11 -29.88 -11.32
CA LEU A 48 16.55 -29.98 -11.06
C LEU A 48 16.88 -29.87 -9.58
N GLN A 49 16.12 -29.05 -8.84
CA GLN A 49 16.24 -28.94 -7.39
C GLN A 49 15.83 -30.25 -6.69
N ARG A 50 14.71 -30.88 -7.07
CA ARG A 50 14.29 -32.18 -6.51
C ARG A 50 15.27 -33.31 -6.82
N ARG A 51 15.99 -33.23 -7.94
CA ARG A 51 16.99 -34.23 -8.35
C ARG A 51 18.40 -33.93 -7.83
N ASN A 52 18.59 -32.90 -7.01
CA ASN A 52 19.90 -32.46 -6.50
C ASN A 52 20.94 -32.18 -7.62
N LEU A 53 20.49 -31.75 -8.80
CA LEU A 53 21.37 -31.44 -9.93
C LEU A 53 21.80 -29.96 -9.99
N LEU A 54 21.28 -29.11 -9.09
CA LEU A 54 21.73 -27.72 -8.92
C LEU A 54 22.95 -27.67 -7.99
N PRO A 55 24.01 -26.90 -8.31
CA PRO A 55 25.14 -26.72 -7.39
C PRO A 55 24.69 -26.07 -6.07
N ASN A 56 25.31 -26.47 -4.96
CA ASN A 56 25.19 -25.77 -3.68
C ASN A 56 25.61 -24.30 -3.88
N ASN A 57 24.77 -23.36 -3.41
CA ASN A 57 24.97 -21.90 -3.54
C ASN A 57 26.39 -21.43 -3.17
N TYR A 58 27.07 -22.16 -2.28
CA TYR A 58 28.43 -21.86 -1.81
C TYR A 58 29.53 -22.03 -2.88
N GLN A 59 29.45 -23.03 -3.77
CA GLN A 59 30.46 -23.22 -4.82
C GLN A 59 30.32 -22.17 -5.93
N TRP A 60 29.09 -21.78 -6.25
CA TRP A 60 28.80 -20.78 -7.28
C TRP A 60 29.22 -19.37 -6.84
N GLU A 61 28.96 -19.00 -5.58
CA GLU A 61 29.43 -17.73 -5.00
C GLU A 61 30.97 -17.68 -4.84
N HIS A 62 31.62 -18.82 -4.57
CA HIS A 62 33.08 -18.91 -4.49
C HIS A 62 33.73 -18.75 -5.87
N GLU A 63 33.22 -19.41 -6.92
CA GLU A 63 33.72 -19.25 -8.30
C GLU A 63 33.49 -17.83 -8.84
N GLU A 64 32.36 -17.21 -8.49
CA GLU A 64 32.06 -15.81 -8.87
C GLU A 64 32.93 -14.80 -8.10
N SER A 65 33.26 -15.06 -6.83
CA SER A 65 34.15 -14.24 -6.01
C SER A 65 35.61 -14.33 -6.46
N THR A 66 36.09 -15.52 -6.84
CA THR A 66 37.45 -15.71 -7.36
C THR A 66 37.60 -14.95 -8.69
N ARG A 67 36.63 -15.12 -9.61
CA ARG A 67 36.57 -14.33 -10.86
C ARG A 67 36.53 -12.82 -10.63
N LYS A 68 35.78 -12.34 -9.63
CA LYS A 68 35.70 -10.89 -9.31
C LYS A 68 37.01 -10.34 -8.72
N ASN A 69 37.76 -11.13 -7.96
CA ASN A 69 39.04 -10.72 -7.37
C ASN A 69 40.18 -10.76 -8.39
N GLU A 70 40.21 -11.80 -9.24
CA GLU A 70 41.13 -11.88 -10.40
C GLU A 70 40.86 -10.73 -11.38
N PHE A 71 39.59 -10.41 -11.64
CA PHE A 71 39.20 -9.26 -12.46
C PHE A 71 39.60 -7.91 -11.86
N LYS A 72 39.58 -7.77 -10.52
CA LYS A 72 40.06 -6.55 -9.83
C LYS A 72 41.59 -6.40 -9.89
N ALA A 73 42.35 -7.48 -9.68
CA ALA A 73 43.80 -7.48 -9.81
C ALA A 73 44.23 -7.20 -11.26
N TYR A 74 43.53 -7.79 -12.23
CA TYR A 74 43.67 -7.52 -13.66
C TYR A 74 43.42 -6.04 -14.00
N LYS A 75 42.31 -5.45 -13.51
CA LYS A 75 42.00 -4.02 -13.69
C LYS A 75 43.07 -3.09 -13.12
N ALA A 76 43.64 -3.42 -11.96
CA ALA A 76 44.70 -2.62 -11.34
C ALA A 76 45.99 -2.61 -12.19
N ALA A 77 46.35 -3.75 -12.80
CA ALA A 77 47.49 -3.84 -13.73
C ALA A 77 47.23 -3.14 -15.08
N ALA A 78 46.00 -3.18 -15.60
CA ALA A 78 45.60 -2.48 -16.82
C ALA A 78 45.61 -0.94 -16.67
N LYS A 79 45.33 -0.43 -15.46
CA LYS A 79 45.30 1.01 -15.15
C LYS A 79 46.67 1.69 -15.28
N GLN A 80 47.77 0.95 -15.03
CA GLN A 80 49.14 1.45 -15.18
C GLN A 80 49.59 1.63 -16.66
N ARG A 81 48.80 1.14 -17.64
CA ARG A 81 49.10 1.24 -19.08
C ARG A 81 48.35 2.37 -19.81
N LEU A 82 47.44 3.06 -19.14
CA LEU A 82 46.64 4.14 -19.74
C LEU A 82 47.44 5.45 -19.81
N LEU A 83 47.34 6.13 -20.95
CA LEU A 83 47.94 7.45 -21.15
C LEU A 83 47.21 8.53 -20.34
N THR A 84 47.96 9.57 -19.95
CA THR A 84 47.41 10.81 -19.36
C THR A 84 46.48 11.52 -20.36
N VAL A 85 45.62 12.43 -19.88
CA VAL A 85 44.70 13.19 -20.75
C VAL A 85 45.48 14.00 -21.80
N GLU A 86 46.59 14.62 -21.41
CA GLU A 86 47.48 15.40 -22.27
C GLU A 86 48.11 14.55 -23.36
N ASP A 87 48.68 13.39 -22.99
CA ASP A 87 49.33 12.50 -23.95
C ASP A 87 48.30 11.86 -24.90
N ARG A 88 47.09 11.55 -24.41
CA ARG A 88 45.98 11.08 -25.27
C ARG A 88 45.59 12.12 -26.31
N SER A 89 45.43 13.39 -25.91
CA SER A 89 45.08 14.46 -26.85
C SER A 89 46.13 14.61 -27.94
N ARG A 90 47.41 14.69 -27.55
CA ARG A 90 48.53 14.80 -28.49
C ARG A 90 48.50 13.67 -29.52
N GLN A 91 48.31 12.44 -29.06
CA GLN A 91 48.29 11.25 -29.92
C GLN A 91 47.07 11.21 -30.85
N TYR A 92 45.86 11.55 -30.37
CA TYR A 92 44.68 11.63 -31.24
C TYR A 92 44.76 12.79 -32.25
N GLU A 93 45.35 13.92 -31.88
CA GLU A 93 45.60 15.03 -32.79
C GLU A 93 46.58 14.64 -33.90
N THR A 94 47.71 14.01 -33.57
CA THR A 94 48.66 13.46 -34.55
C THR A 94 48.01 12.39 -35.44
N LEU A 95 47.10 11.58 -34.89
CA LEU A 95 46.39 10.58 -35.68
C LEU A 95 45.41 11.24 -36.68
N CYS A 96 44.67 12.25 -36.25
CA CYS A 96 43.65 12.91 -37.08
C CYS A 96 44.24 13.72 -38.26
N THR A 97 45.54 14.05 -38.27
CA THR A 97 46.20 14.65 -39.45
C THR A 97 46.46 13.62 -40.56
N GLN A 98 46.52 12.33 -40.22
CA GLN A 98 46.76 11.23 -41.16
C GLN A 98 45.47 10.63 -41.72
N LEU A 99 44.31 11.08 -41.23
CA LEU A 99 43.00 10.59 -41.63
C LEU A 99 42.22 11.70 -42.35
N GLU A 100 41.47 11.30 -43.38
CA GLU A 100 40.57 12.18 -44.11
C GLU A 100 39.11 11.76 -43.90
N LEU A 101 38.18 12.67 -44.17
CA LEU A 101 36.76 12.38 -44.18
C LEU A 101 36.31 12.07 -45.61
N SER A 102 35.84 10.84 -45.86
CA SER A 102 35.37 10.41 -47.17
C SER A 102 34.17 11.25 -47.64
N PRO A 103 33.99 11.43 -48.96
CA PRO A 103 32.85 12.16 -49.50
C PRO A 103 31.49 11.60 -49.04
N ASN A 104 31.36 10.27 -48.97
CA ASN A 104 30.11 9.62 -48.53
C ASN A 104 29.79 9.95 -47.06
N HIS A 105 30.78 9.87 -46.17
CA HIS A 105 30.60 10.26 -44.77
C HIS A 105 30.30 11.76 -44.61
N ARG A 106 30.90 12.61 -45.45
CA ARG A 106 30.60 14.04 -45.48
C ARG A 106 29.14 14.28 -45.87
N ILE A 107 28.62 13.58 -46.88
CA ILE A 107 27.21 13.65 -47.28
C ILE A 107 26.30 13.24 -46.12
N GLU A 108 26.63 12.18 -45.37
CA GLU A 108 25.83 11.75 -44.21
C GLU A 108 25.77 12.79 -43.10
N LEU A 109 26.87 13.50 -42.84
CA LEU A 109 26.93 14.56 -41.84
C LEU A 109 26.20 15.83 -42.30
N VAL A 110 26.31 16.18 -43.58
CA VAL A 110 25.56 17.29 -44.18
C VAL A 110 24.05 17.03 -44.16
N LYS A 111 23.61 15.80 -44.42
CA LYS A 111 22.20 15.39 -44.28
C LYS A 111 21.65 15.57 -42.88
N ARG A 112 22.51 15.64 -41.86
CA ARG A 112 22.15 15.90 -40.46
C ARG A 112 22.18 17.40 -40.10
N GLY A 113 22.31 18.28 -41.11
CA GLY A 113 22.28 19.73 -40.95
C GLY A 113 23.63 20.38 -40.63
N LEU A 114 24.73 19.62 -40.58
CA LEU A 114 26.05 20.18 -40.30
C LEU A 114 26.66 20.86 -41.54
N SER A 115 27.18 22.07 -41.35
CA SER A 115 27.93 22.80 -42.39
C SER A 115 29.35 22.21 -42.56
N SER A 116 29.99 22.48 -43.71
CA SER A 116 31.38 22.05 -43.95
C SER A 116 32.35 22.57 -42.89
N SER A 117 32.17 23.83 -42.45
CA SER A 117 32.98 24.43 -41.39
C SER A 117 32.74 23.78 -40.03
N ALA A 118 31.50 23.41 -39.70
CA ALA A 118 31.19 22.65 -38.48
C ALA A 118 31.83 21.26 -38.50
N ILE A 119 31.75 20.55 -39.62
CA ILE A 119 32.36 19.21 -39.79
C ILE A 119 33.87 19.27 -39.56
N GLU A 120 34.55 20.27 -40.12
CA GLU A 120 35.99 20.46 -39.99
C GLU A 120 36.40 20.86 -38.56
N ARG A 121 35.69 21.81 -37.97
CA ARG A 121 35.90 22.26 -36.59
C ARG A 121 35.71 21.14 -35.55
N ILE A 122 34.69 20.30 -35.75
CA ILE A 122 34.44 19.16 -34.85
C ILE A 122 35.57 18.13 -34.99
N GLY A 123 36.04 17.89 -36.22
CA GLY A 123 37.14 16.97 -36.48
C GLY A 123 36.70 15.55 -36.80
N PHE A 124 35.55 15.37 -37.47
CA PHE A 124 35.12 14.05 -37.93
C PHE A 124 36.13 13.46 -38.92
N ARG A 125 36.37 12.15 -38.84
CA ARG A 125 37.27 11.41 -39.74
C ARG A 125 36.67 10.10 -40.18
N SER A 126 37.12 9.57 -41.33
CA SER A 126 36.77 8.21 -41.73
C SER A 126 37.75 7.22 -41.11
N TRP A 127 37.22 6.34 -40.28
CA TRP A 127 37.97 5.27 -39.65
C TRP A 127 37.93 4.03 -40.54
N VAL A 128 39.11 3.55 -40.95
CA VAL A 128 39.24 2.34 -41.77
C VAL A 128 40.18 1.39 -41.04
N PRO A 129 39.68 0.25 -40.52
CA PRO A 129 40.51 -0.74 -39.84
C PRO A 129 41.67 -1.21 -40.72
N SER A 130 42.79 -1.54 -40.08
CA SER A 130 44.05 -1.97 -40.70
C SER A 130 44.76 -0.94 -41.59
N ARG A 131 44.24 0.30 -41.70
CA ARG A 131 44.94 1.43 -42.35
C ARG A 131 46.26 1.68 -41.62
N LYS A 132 47.34 1.79 -42.39
CA LYS A 132 48.67 2.11 -41.89
C LYS A 132 48.72 3.55 -41.39
N ILE A 133 49.35 3.76 -40.25
CA ILE A 133 49.56 5.05 -39.58
C ILE A 133 51.00 5.09 -39.05
N GLU A 134 51.51 6.29 -38.78
CA GLU A 134 52.89 6.49 -38.35
C GLU A 134 52.98 7.38 -37.11
N GLY A 135 53.95 7.10 -36.23
CA GLY A 135 54.25 7.95 -35.08
C GLY A 135 53.21 7.91 -33.94
N ILE A 136 52.36 6.89 -33.87
CA ILE A 136 51.35 6.74 -32.81
C ILE A 136 51.74 5.61 -31.85
N THR A 137 51.56 5.81 -30.55
CA THR A 137 51.83 4.75 -29.55
C THR A 137 50.78 3.64 -29.59
N ASP A 138 51.24 2.40 -29.44
CA ASP A 138 50.43 1.19 -29.20
C ASP A 138 49.58 1.27 -27.91
N ARG A 139 49.88 2.22 -27.02
CA ARG A 139 49.09 2.49 -25.81
C ARG A 139 47.82 3.31 -26.08
N LEU A 140 47.66 3.90 -27.26
CA LEU A 140 46.44 4.65 -27.58
C LEU A 140 45.31 3.68 -27.91
N ALA A 141 44.11 3.94 -27.38
CA ALA A 141 42.95 3.12 -27.69
C ALA A 141 42.64 3.20 -29.19
N GLY A 142 42.42 2.04 -29.82
CA GLY A 142 42.16 1.91 -31.26
C GLY A 142 43.38 1.70 -32.13
N ILE A 143 44.57 1.60 -31.53
CA ILE A 143 45.83 1.34 -32.23
C ILE A 143 46.28 -0.08 -31.94
N ASP A 144 46.77 -0.77 -32.96
CA ASP A 144 47.25 -2.14 -32.80
C ASP A 144 48.52 -2.22 -31.93
N GLY A 145 48.90 -3.44 -31.53
CA GLY A 145 50.03 -3.65 -30.63
C GLY A 145 51.42 -3.31 -31.20
N ARG A 146 51.50 -2.82 -32.45
CA ARG A 146 52.73 -2.33 -33.08
C ARG A 146 52.76 -0.81 -33.20
N GLY A 147 51.64 -0.12 -32.94
CA GLY A 147 51.56 1.33 -33.08
C GLY A 147 51.36 1.82 -34.53
N ASP A 148 51.14 0.92 -35.49
CA ASP A 148 51.21 1.25 -36.92
C ASP A 148 49.90 1.01 -37.69
N ARG A 149 48.85 0.49 -37.04
CA ARG A 149 47.54 0.25 -37.67
C ARG A 149 46.34 0.64 -36.81
N LEU A 150 45.28 1.06 -37.50
CA LEU A 150 43.95 1.27 -36.90
C LEU A 150 43.23 -0.04 -36.59
N MET A 151 42.56 -0.09 -35.44
CA MET A 151 41.72 -1.20 -34.99
C MET A 151 40.24 -0.79 -34.90
N GLY A 152 39.31 -1.75 -34.87
CA GLY A 152 37.87 -1.49 -34.71
C GLY A 152 37.07 -1.71 -35.99
N GLY A 153 36.02 -0.93 -36.19
CA GLY A 153 35.11 -1.04 -37.33
C GLY A 153 35.29 0.09 -38.35
N ARG A 154 34.84 -0.13 -39.59
CA ARG A 154 34.83 0.91 -40.61
C ARG A 154 33.67 1.88 -40.37
N GLY A 155 33.95 3.18 -40.38
CA GLY A 155 32.91 4.21 -40.40
C GLY A 155 33.35 5.61 -39.96
N ILE A 156 32.44 6.38 -39.37
CA ILE A 156 32.69 7.78 -38.99
C ILE A 156 33.21 7.85 -37.55
N PHE A 157 34.44 8.33 -37.38
CA PHE A 157 35.02 8.63 -36.07
C PHE A 157 34.46 9.94 -35.52
N ILE A 158 33.86 9.83 -34.33
CA ILE A 158 33.25 10.91 -33.55
C ILE A 158 34.17 11.16 -32.35
N PRO A 159 34.88 12.30 -32.31
CA PRO A 159 35.84 12.59 -31.24
C PRO A 159 35.11 12.88 -29.91
N ALA A 160 35.59 12.33 -28.80
CA ALA A 160 35.17 12.69 -27.45
C ALA A 160 36.14 13.75 -26.91
N LYS A 161 35.65 14.99 -26.78
CA LYS A 161 36.44 16.11 -26.25
C LYS A 161 36.06 16.42 -24.81
N ASP A 162 37.05 16.80 -24.01
CA ASP A 162 36.85 17.32 -22.66
C ASP A 162 36.42 18.81 -22.69
N PRO A 163 36.12 19.46 -21.54
CA PRO A 163 35.76 20.87 -21.49
C PRO A 163 36.81 21.82 -22.09
N PHE A 164 38.08 21.43 -22.08
CA PHE A 164 39.18 22.23 -22.63
C PHE A 164 39.40 21.98 -24.13
N GLY A 165 38.58 21.12 -24.75
CA GLY A 165 38.67 20.79 -26.18
C GLY A 165 39.71 19.70 -26.50
N LYS A 166 40.33 19.08 -25.49
CA LYS A 166 41.31 18.00 -25.67
C LYS A 166 40.60 16.72 -26.11
N MET A 167 41.13 16.04 -27.12
CA MET A 167 40.57 14.77 -27.60
C MET A 167 41.00 13.62 -26.70
N VAL A 168 40.08 13.13 -25.89
CA VAL A 168 40.35 12.10 -24.88
C VAL A 168 39.89 10.69 -25.30
N GLY A 169 39.18 10.57 -26.41
CA GLY A 169 38.73 9.29 -26.97
C GLY A 169 37.78 9.49 -28.15
N GLY A 170 36.96 8.50 -28.46
CA GLY A 170 35.88 8.66 -29.43
C GLY A 170 35.13 7.37 -29.76
N GLN A 171 34.05 7.52 -30.52
CA GLN A 171 33.22 6.42 -31.03
C GLN A 171 33.28 6.35 -32.54
N ILE A 172 33.12 5.16 -33.10
CA ILE A 172 32.95 4.93 -34.53
C ILE A 172 31.48 4.61 -34.77
N ARG A 173 30.81 5.45 -35.57
CA ARG A 173 29.53 5.10 -36.19
C ARG A 173 29.82 4.19 -37.38
N THR A 174 29.47 2.92 -37.29
CA THR A 174 29.84 1.92 -38.32
C THR A 174 28.96 2.05 -39.57
N ASP A 175 29.54 1.87 -40.76
CA ASP A 175 28.84 1.96 -42.05
C ASP A 175 27.62 1.02 -42.15
N ASN A 176 27.81 -0.24 -41.71
CA ASN A 176 26.83 -1.31 -41.90
C ASN A 176 26.08 -1.69 -40.60
N GLY A 177 26.24 -0.92 -39.52
CA GLY A 177 25.60 -1.18 -38.22
C GLY A 177 26.05 -2.46 -37.51
N ARG A 178 27.16 -3.09 -37.95
CA ARG A 178 27.68 -4.35 -37.40
C ARG A 178 29.09 -4.13 -36.81
N PRO A 179 29.41 -4.72 -35.63
CA PRO A 179 28.53 -5.52 -34.77
C PRO A 179 27.48 -4.69 -33.99
N SER A 180 27.60 -3.36 -33.98
CA SER A 180 26.58 -2.45 -33.46
C SER A 180 26.70 -1.07 -34.13
N LYS A 181 25.65 -0.24 -34.04
CA LYS A 181 25.59 1.08 -34.72
C LYS A 181 26.71 2.04 -34.30
N TYR A 182 27.11 2.01 -33.03
CA TYR A 182 28.20 2.81 -32.48
C TYR A 182 29.10 1.93 -31.62
N ILE A 183 30.41 1.94 -31.90
CA ILE A 183 31.41 1.23 -31.13
C ILE A 183 32.44 2.20 -30.55
N TRP A 184 32.93 1.94 -29.35
CA TRP A 184 34.05 2.70 -28.81
C TRP A 184 35.34 2.34 -29.54
N VAL A 185 36.18 3.35 -29.76
CA VAL A 185 37.55 3.11 -30.22
C VAL A 185 38.31 2.34 -29.13
N SER A 186 38.81 1.16 -29.49
CA SER A 186 39.42 0.20 -28.56
C SER A 186 40.42 -0.67 -29.31
N SER A 187 41.52 -1.02 -28.65
CA SER A 187 42.49 -2.01 -29.14
C SER A 187 42.48 -3.31 -28.33
N VAL A 188 41.52 -3.45 -27.41
CA VAL A 188 41.31 -4.65 -26.59
C VAL A 188 41.08 -5.88 -27.47
N ARG A 189 41.98 -6.87 -27.33
CA ARG A 189 41.88 -8.20 -27.93
C ARG A 189 41.36 -9.16 -26.89
N ARG A 190 40.44 -10.05 -27.26
CA ARG A 190 39.87 -11.03 -26.34
C ARG A 190 40.14 -12.46 -26.80
N ASN A 191 40.41 -13.37 -25.86
CA ASN A 191 40.49 -14.82 -26.14
C ASN A 191 39.08 -15.43 -26.28
N GLU A 192 39.02 -16.73 -26.56
CA GLU A 192 37.77 -17.51 -26.66
C GLU A 192 36.93 -17.48 -25.37
N GLN A 193 37.57 -17.22 -24.22
CA GLN A 193 36.95 -17.06 -22.91
C GLN A 193 36.51 -15.59 -22.63
N ASN A 194 36.59 -14.71 -23.62
CA ASN A 194 36.23 -13.29 -23.56
C ASN A 194 37.10 -12.44 -22.61
N GLU A 195 38.29 -12.92 -22.26
CA GLU A 195 39.27 -12.22 -21.40
C GLU A 195 40.15 -11.32 -22.25
N ASN A 196 40.50 -10.13 -21.75
CA ASN A 196 41.38 -9.22 -22.48
C ASN A 196 42.82 -9.77 -22.44
N ILE A 197 43.35 -10.12 -23.61
CA ILE A 197 44.68 -10.70 -23.82
C ILE A 197 45.68 -9.69 -24.40
N GLY A 198 45.30 -8.41 -24.55
CA GLY A 198 46.19 -7.34 -24.99
C GLY A 198 45.46 -6.12 -25.56
N GLY A 199 46.13 -4.96 -25.56
CA GLY A 199 45.58 -3.68 -26.05
C GLY A 199 44.73 -2.91 -25.02
N ASN A 200 44.45 -1.65 -25.33
CA ASN A 200 43.87 -0.67 -24.41
C ASN A 200 42.42 -0.32 -24.78
N GLY A 201 41.59 -0.18 -23.75
CA GLY A 201 40.18 0.18 -23.90
C GLY A 201 39.96 1.69 -23.96
N PRO A 202 38.72 2.14 -24.23
CA PRO A 202 38.36 3.55 -24.35
C PRO A 202 38.46 4.33 -23.03
N GLN A 203 38.55 3.64 -21.89
CA GLN A 203 38.49 4.22 -20.56
C GLN A 203 39.60 5.26 -20.33
N LEU A 204 39.26 6.26 -19.51
CA LEU A 204 40.16 7.25 -18.95
C LEU A 204 40.95 6.66 -17.76
N PRO A 205 42.02 7.32 -17.28
CA PRO A 205 42.81 6.84 -16.14
C PRO A 205 42.03 6.65 -14.85
N ASP A 206 40.83 7.21 -14.72
CA ASP A 206 39.89 7.00 -13.61
C ASP A 206 38.97 5.78 -13.80
N ASP A 207 39.12 5.02 -14.90
CA ASP A 207 38.30 3.88 -15.34
C ASP A 207 36.92 4.25 -15.88
N GLU A 208 36.66 5.54 -16.13
CA GLU A 208 35.40 6.03 -16.69
C GLU A 208 35.44 6.14 -18.22
N LEU A 209 34.26 6.09 -18.86
CA LEU A 209 34.16 6.36 -20.30
C LEU A 209 34.17 7.87 -20.56
N PRO A 210 34.88 8.34 -21.61
CA PRO A 210 34.84 9.74 -22.00
C PRO A 210 33.43 10.27 -22.25
N LEU A 211 33.16 11.50 -21.82
CA LEU A 211 31.98 12.27 -22.25
C LEU A 211 32.32 13.13 -23.47
N PHE A 212 31.29 13.48 -24.24
CA PHE A 212 31.44 14.30 -25.45
C PHE A 212 31.05 15.74 -25.14
N VAL A 213 32.02 16.62 -24.87
CA VAL A 213 31.74 18.06 -24.81
C VAL A 213 31.70 18.61 -26.23
N CYS A 214 30.51 19.02 -26.64
CA CYS A 214 30.20 19.54 -27.96
C CYS A 214 29.98 21.05 -27.87
N ARG A 215 30.78 21.80 -28.62
CA ARG A 215 30.71 23.27 -28.67
C ARG A 215 30.16 23.71 -30.02
N PRO A 216 29.31 24.75 -30.08
CA PRO A 216 28.79 25.28 -31.34
C PRO A 216 29.84 26.12 -32.08
N GLY A 217 29.65 26.35 -33.38
CA GLY A 217 30.44 27.35 -34.11
C GLY A 217 30.14 28.78 -33.66
N ILE A 218 28.88 29.05 -33.31
CA ILE A 218 28.42 30.34 -32.77
C ILE A 218 27.54 30.03 -31.56
N LEU A 219 27.92 30.55 -30.38
CA LEU A 219 27.11 30.45 -29.18
C LEU A 219 25.91 31.39 -29.28
N LYS A 220 24.69 30.82 -29.20
CA LYS A 220 23.41 31.53 -29.20
C LYS A 220 22.67 31.36 -27.88
N ASN A 221 22.81 30.19 -27.25
CA ASN A 221 22.11 29.81 -26.03
C ASN A 221 23.14 29.50 -24.93
N PRO A 222 23.30 30.37 -23.91
CA PRO A 222 24.25 30.18 -22.82
C PRO A 222 23.69 29.24 -21.74
N THR A 223 23.26 28.05 -22.15
CA THR A 223 22.80 26.96 -21.28
C THR A 223 23.56 25.68 -21.64
N ILE A 224 23.56 24.69 -20.74
CA ILE A 224 24.27 23.43 -20.98
C ILE A 224 23.25 22.31 -21.21
N GLY A 225 23.30 21.69 -22.38
CA GLY A 225 22.42 20.58 -22.71
C GLY A 225 23.03 19.21 -22.42
N LEU A 226 22.21 18.25 -21.98
CA LEU A 226 22.59 16.85 -21.81
C LEU A 226 21.85 15.99 -22.83
N CYS A 227 22.58 15.16 -23.58
CA CYS A 227 22.01 14.36 -24.68
C CYS A 227 22.59 12.94 -24.72
N GLU A 228 21.81 11.99 -25.23
CA GLU A 228 22.27 10.63 -25.50
C GLU A 228 23.14 10.57 -26.77
N GLY A 229 24.38 10.10 -26.63
CA GLY A 229 25.32 9.87 -27.73
C GLY A 229 26.11 11.11 -28.18
N GLY A 230 27.34 10.88 -28.67
CA GLY A 230 28.22 11.97 -29.10
C GLY A 230 27.80 12.64 -30.41
N LEU A 231 27.40 11.87 -31.43
CA LEU A 231 27.01 12.44 -32.72
C LEU A 231 25.75 13.31 -32.62
N LYS A 232 24.75 12.87 -31.86
CA LYS A 232 23.53 13.64 -31.61
C LYS A 232 23.85 14.95 -30.88
N ALA A 233 24.68 14.88 -29.84
CA ALA A 233 25.13 16.05 -29.09
C ALA A 233 25.87 17.08 -29.97
N TYR A 234 26.73 16.64 -30.91
CA TYR A 234 27.40 17.55 -31.85
C TYR A 234 26.43 18.24 -32.81
N VAL A 235 25.48 17.50 -33.38
CA VAL A 235 24.44 18.05 -34.27
C VAL A 235 23.57 19.06 -33.52
N ALA A 236 23.04 18.66 -32.35
CA ALA A 236 22.23 19.53 -31.53
C ALA A 236 22.99 20.79 -31.06
N SER A 237 24.26 20.64 -30.68
CA SER A 237 25.10 21.76 -30.25
C SER A 237 25.22 22.81 -31.35
N ASP A 238 25.59 22.43 -32.56
CA ASP A 238 25.81 23.37 -33.67
C ASP A 238 24.52 24.02 -34.14
N LEU A 239 23.42 23.25 -34.25
CA LEU A 239 22.12 23.76 -34.71
C LEU A 239 21.43 24.66 -33.69
N LEU A 240 21.51 24.34 -32.39
CA LEU A 240 20.95 25.18 -31.32
C LEU A 240 21.87 26.33 -30.92
N GLY A 241 23.14 26.33 -31.34
CA GLY A 241 24.13 27.27 -30.81
C GLY A 241 24.33 27.13 -29.31
N GLN A 242 24.33 25.89 -28.79
CA GLN A 242 24.36 25.57 -27.35
C GLN A 242 25.52 24.63 -27.04
N VAL A 243 26.13 24.73 -25.86
CA VAL A 243 27.09 23.73 -25.40
C VAL A 243 26.34 22.48 -24.94
N MET A 244 26.72 21.30 -25.48
CA MET A 244 26.08 20.03 -25.17
C MET A 244 27.08 19.04 -24.58
N ILE A 245 26.64 18.19 -23.65
CA ILE A 245 27.38 17.04 -23.17
C ILE A 245 26.66 15.78 -23.62
N GLY A 246 27.31 15.00 -24.48
CA GLY A 246 26.86 13.69 -24.93
C GLY A 246 27.40 12.57 -24.04
N ALA A 247 26.57 11.56 -23.76
CA ALA A 247 27.00 10.31 -23.12
C ALA A 247 26.54 9.08 -23.90
N SER A 248 27.42 8.09 -24.08
CA SER A 248 27.06 6.84 -24.77
C SER A 248 25.91 6.13 -24.06
N GLY A 249 24.79 5.93 -24.76
CA GLY A 249 23.60 5.28 -24.20
C GLY A 249 22.94 6.05 -23.04
N GLY A 250 23.19 7.37 -22.92
CA GLY A 250 22.63 8.20 -21.85
C GLY A 250 23.24 7.95 -20.46
N HIS A 251 24.35 7.20 -20.39
CA HIS A 251 25.03 6.86 -19.15
C HIS A 251 26.08 7.91 -18.78
N PHE A 252 25.67 8.90 -18.00
CA PHE A 252 26.58 9.87 -17.42
C PHE A 252 27.21 9.31 -16.15
N ASP A 253 28.54 9.29 -16.09
CA ASP A 253 29.23 9.09 -14.80
C ASP A 253 29.03 10.31 -13.90
N ARG A 254 28.87 10.08 -12.60
CA ARG A 254 28.52 11.12 -11.63
C ARG A 254 29.66 12.12 -11.45
N ASP A 255 30.86 11.63 -11.19
CA ASP A 255 31.95 12.48 -10.73
C ASP A 255 32.59 13.19 -11.93
N LEU A 256 32.71 12.49 -13.06
CA LEU A 256 33.15 13.09 -14.32
C LEU A 256 32.17 14.16 -14.82
N LEU A 257 30.85 13.89 -14.79
CA LEU A 257 29.85 14.90 -15.17
C LEU A 257 29.88 16.11 -14.24
N LYS A 258 30.01 15.91 -12.92
CA LYS A 258 30.12 17.03 -11.96
C LYS A 258 31.28 17.94 -12.29
N ASN A 259 32.45 17.35 -12.57
CA ASN A 259 33.65 18.09 -12.92
C ASN A 259 33.44 18.89 -14.22
N TYR A 260 32.89 18.25 -15.27
CA TYR A 260 32.65 18.91 -16.55
C TYR A 260 31.62 20.05 -16.43
N LEU A 261 30.52 19.81 -15.71
CA LEU A 261 29.51 20.83 -15.45
C LEU A 261 30.06 22.00 -14.65
N SER A 262 30.97 21.76 -13.69
CA SER A 262 31.56 22.84 -12.89
C SER A 262 32.39 23.79 -13.75
N ILE A 263 33.18 23.25 -14.70
CA ILE A 263 34.02 24.02 -15.61
C ILE A 263 33.15 24.80 -16.60
N LEU A 264 32.22 24.11 -17.29
CA LEU A 264 31.38 24.72 -18.31
C LEU A 264 30.40 25.75 -17.73
N SER A 265 29.89 25.51 -16.52
CA SER A 265 29.01 26.45 -15.82
C SER A 265 29.71 27.75 -15.46
N ALA A 266 30.98 27.67 -15.05
CA ALA A 266 31.80 28.84 -14.75
C ALA A 266 32.16 29.60 -16.03
N GLU A 267 32.48 28.89 -17.11
CA GLU A 267 32.82 29.50 -18.41
C GLU A 267 31.63 30.22 -19.05
N LEU A 268 30.44 29.63 -19.03
CA LEU A 268 29.24 30.16 -19.67
C LEU A 268 28.41 31.08 -18.77
N ASP A 269 28.84 31.28 -17.52
CA ASP A 269 28.10 31.99 -16.46
C ASP A 269 26.62 31.55 -16.37
N THR A 270 26.40 30.24 -16.25
CA THR A 270 25.05 29.66 -16.25
C THR A 270 24.88 28.55 -15.24
N LYS A 271 23.66 28.45 -14.68
CA LYS A 271 23.22 27.32 -13.84
C LYS A 271 22.13 26.49 -14.49
N ASP A 272 21.75 26.81 -15.72
CA ASP A 272 20.64 26.17 -16.40
C ASP A 272 21.10 24.97 -17.22
N ILE A 273 20.57 23.80 -16.86
CA ILE A 273 20.85 22.51 -17.46
C ILE A 273 19.57 21.97 -18.12
N VAL A 274 19.67 21.60 -19.40
CA VAL A 274 18.53 21.09 -20.16
C VAL A 274 18.81 19.66 -20.58
N LEU A 275 17.95 18.71 -20.18
CA LEU A 275 18.01 17.33 -20.69
C LEU A 275 17.22 17.23 -22.00
N TYR A 276 17.84 16.63 -23.02
CA TYR A 276 17.24 16.29 -24.31
C TYR A 276 17.09 14.75 -24.39
N PRO A 277 15.96 14.20 -23.91
CA PRO A 277 15.74 12.76 -23.91
C PRO A 277 15.47 12.25 -25.34
N ASP A 278 15.93 11.03 -25.62
CA ASP A 278 15.64 10.32 -26.88
C ASP A 278 14.14 10.10 -27.08
N ALA A 279 13.71 10.01 -28.34
CA ALA A 279 12.35 9.67 -28.69
C ALA A 279 11.99 8.27 -28.16
N GLY A 280 10.81 8.16 -27.54
CA GLY A 280 10.39 6.92 -26.89
C GLY A 280 10.85 6.77 -25.43
N ALA A 281 11.49 7.78 -24.84
CA ALA A 281 11.97 7.71 -23.45
C ALA A 281 10.84 7.45 -22.43
N VAL A 282 9.63 7.96 -22.67
CA VAL A 282 8.48 7.84 -21.75
C VAL A 282 8.05 6.39 -21.54
N PHE A 283 8.00 5.59 -22.61
CA PHE A 283 7.57 4.20 -22.57
C PHE A 283 8.72 3.19 -22.50
N ASN A 284 9.96 3.67 -22.40
CA ASN A 284 11.13 2.80 -22.32
C ASN A 284 11.17 2.07 -20.97
N THR A 285 11.00 0.75 -20.95
CA THR A 285 11.03 -0.06 -19.72
C THR A 285 12.43 -0.44 -19.26
N GLY A 286 13.47 -0.04 -20.01
CA GLY A 286 14.88 -0.31 -19.74
C GLY A 286 15.53 0.66 -18.74
N SER A 287 16.87 0.75 -18.76
CA SER A 287 17.66 1.55 -17.82
C SER A 287 17.62 3.06 -18.04
N ILE A 288 17.16 3.52 -19.21
CA ILE A 288 17.27 4.92 -19.66
C ILE A 288 16.46 5.90 -18.79
N PRO A 289 15.17 5.66 -18.45
CA PRO A 289 14.44 6.56 -17.55
C PRO A 289 15.09 6.71 -16.18
N PHE A 290 15.66 5.63 -15.65
CA PHE A 290 16.37 5.63 -14.37
C PHE A 290 17.66 6.43 -14.44
N ALA A 291 18.42 6.30 -15.53
CA ALA A 291 19.63 7.08 -15.77
C ALA A 291 19.29 8.58 -15.85
N ASN A 292 18.29 8.96 -16.65
CA ASN A 292 17.84 10.35 -16.78
C ASN A 292 17.38 10.94 -15.44
N HIS A 293 16.58 10.19 -14.67
CA HIS A 293 16.12 10.62 -13.35
C HIS A 293 17.27 10.83 -12.37
N LYS A 294 18.23 9.90 -12.36
CA LYS A 294 19.41 9.98 -11.49
C LYS A 294 20.30 11.17 -11.84
N THR A 295 20.55 11.38 -13.13
CA THR A 295 21.34 12.51 -13.65
C THR A 295 20.72 13.85 -13.27
N LEU A 296 19.42 14.05 -13.51
CA LEU A 296 18.74 15.30 -13.15
C LEU A 296 18.73 15.54 -11.63
N LYS A 297 18.60 14.47 -10.84
CA LYS A 297 18.69 14.57 -9.37
C LYS A 297 20.09 14.97 -8.91
N TRP A 298 21.15 14.48 -9.55
CA TRP A 298 22.51 14.91 -9.27
C TRP A 298 22.73 16.38 -9.61
N CYS A 299 22.33 16.83 -10.80
CA CYS A 299 22.45 18.22 -11.21
C CYS A 299 21.72 19.15 -10.23
N LYS A 300 20.46 18.83 -9.86
CA LYS A 300 19.72 19.62 -8.87
C LYS A 300 20.41 19.67 -7.52
N ALA A 301 20.97 18.53 -7.05
CA ALA A 301 21.71 18.47 -5.79
C ALA A 301 23.03 19.25 -5.80
N TRP A 302 23.60 19.53 -6.98
CA TRP A 302 24.77 20.39 -7.15
C TRP A 302 24.43 21.86 -7.35
N GLY A 303 23.16 22.25 -7.20
CA GLY A 303 22.71 23.65 -7.29
C GLY A 303 22.39 24.13 -8.70
N TYR A 304 22.18 23.22 -9.66
CA TYR A 304 21.77 23.57 -11.01
C TYR A 304 20.25 23.63 -11.16
N ASN A 305 19.78 24.56 -11.99
CA ASN A 305 18.40 24.59 -12.47
C ASN A 305 18.25 23.57 -13.60
N VAL A 306 17.25 22.71 -13.51
CA VAL A 306 17.09 21.59 -14.45
C VAL A 306 15.75 21.66 -15.18
N GLN A 307 15.81 21.53 -16.50
CA GLN A 307 14.64 21.45 -17.39
C GLN A 307 14.76 20.26 -18.33
N VAL A 308 13.63 19.85 -18.92
CA VAL A 308 13.58 18.81 -19.95
C VAL A 308 12.99 19.39 -21.23
N ALA A 309 13.67 19.19 -22.35
CA ALA A 309 13.17 19.57 -23.67
C ALA A 309 12.10 18.57 -24.15
N TRP A 310 10.94 19.07 -24.53
CA TRP A 310 9.75 18.27 -24.83
C TRP A 310 9.07 18.74 -26.12
N TRP A 311 8.77 17.82 -27.02
CA TRP A 311 8.05 18.02 -28.28
C TRP A 311 7.07 16.86 -28.55
N ASN A 312 6.52 16.29 -27.48
CA ASN A 312 5.62 15.11 -27.51
C ASN A 312 6.27 13.81 -28.02
N GLN A 313 7.55 13.59 -27.70
CA GLN A 313 8.34 12.44 -28.16
C GLN A 313 8.06 11.12 -27.42
N TYR A 314 6.82 10.67 -27.43
CA TYR A 314 6.32 9.49 -26.72
C TYR A 314 6.87 8.14 -27.20
N ASN A 315 7.04 7.93 -28.50
CA ASN A 315 7.32 6.65 -29.13
C ASN A 315 8.40 6.73 -30.21
N LYS A 316 9.41 5.85 -30.10
CA LYS A 316 10.57 5.76 -31.00
C LYS A 316 10.23 5.45 -32.47
N LYS A 317 9.03 4.94 -32.76
CA LYS A 317 8.61 4.62 -34.15
C LYS A 317 8.15 5.85 -34.95
N ASN A 318 7.51 6.82 -34.28
CA ASN A 318 6.83 7.92 -34.95
C ASN A 318 7.44 9.29 -34.62
N ASP A 319 8.18 9.37 -33.52
CA ASP A 319 8.71 10.64 -33.02
C ASP A 319 10.21 10.74 -33.32
N LEU A 320 10.66 11.97 -33.55
CA LEU A 320 12.03 12.28 -33.94
C LEU A 320 12.91 12.50 -32.71
N ASP A 321 14.15 12.01 -32.79
CA ASP A 321 15.23 12.41 -31.88
C ASP A 321 15.61 13.88 -32.13
N ILE A 322 16.33 14.50 -31.19
CA ILE A 322 16.66 15.93 -31.26
C ILE A 322 17.47 16.29 -32.52
N ASP A 323 18.40 15.44 -32.97
CA ASP A 323 19.19 15.69 -34.18
C ASP A 323 18.32 15.66 -35.44
N ASP A 324 17.40 14.71 -35.53
CA ASP A 324 16.48 14.60 -36.67
C ASP A 324 15.43 15.72 -36.67
N LEU A 325 14.88 16.09 -35.49
CA LEU A 325 13.93 17.20 -35.33
C LEU A 325 14.52 18.54 -35.81
N LEU A 326 15.76 18.83 -35.40
CA LEU A 326 16.46 20.06 -35.78
C LEU A 326 16.83 20.07 -37.26
N SER A 327 17.26 18.93 -37.82
CA SER A 327 17.58 18.82 -39.25
C SER A 327 16.37 19.07 -40.17
N GLN A 328 15.16 18.83 -39.67
CA GLN A 328 13.90 19.10 -40.37
C GLN A 328 13.34 20.52 -40.12
N GLY A 329 14.04 21.36 -39.37
CA GLY A 329 13.60 22.74 -39.08
C GLY A 329 12.41 22.84 -38.11
N ARG A 330 12.10 21.77 -37.37
CA ARG A 330 10.91 21.67 -36.49
C ARG A 330 11.16 22.12 -35.05
N LEU A 331 12.09 23.07 -34.86
CA LEU A 331 12.46 23.57 -33.53
C LEU A 331 11.28 24.22 -32.79
N CYS A 332 10.32 24.80 -33.52
CA CYS A 332 9.14 25.46 -32.94
C CYS A 332 8.20 24.52 -32.15
N GLU A 333 8.34 23.20 -32.31
CA GLU A 333 7.55 22.21 -31.56
C GLU A 333 8.11 21.94 -30.17
N MET A 334 9.38 22.30 -29.94
CA MET A 334 10.06 22.10 -28.68
C MET A 334 9.72 23.18 -27.66
N HIS A 335 9.38 22.74 -26.45
CA HIS A 335 9.24 23.60 -25.28
C HIS A 335 9.87 22.92 -24.05
N PHE A 336 10.12 23.70 -22.99
CA PHE A 336 10.73 23.19 -21.77
C PHE A 336 9.67 22.81 -20.74
N VAL A 337 9.82 21.63 -20.15
CA VAL A 337 8.96 21.16 -19.05
C VAL A 337 9.78 20.91 -17.80
N HIS A 338 9.15 21.09 -16.64
CA HIS A 338 9.74 20.75 -15.36
C HIS A 338 9.99 19.22 -15.29
N PRO A 339 11.13 18.74 -14.76
CA PRO A 339 11.44 17.32 -14.69
C PRO A 339 10.34 16.44 -14.08
N LYS A 340 9.66 16.93 -13.04
CA LYS A 340 8.51 16.23 -12.43
C LYS A 340 7.43 15.91 -13.47
N ARG A 341 7.01 16.92 -14.25
CA ARG A 341 5.96 16.77 -15.28
C ARG A 341 6.37 15.74 -16.34
N PHE A 342 7.64 15.72 -16.73
CA PHE A 342 8.16 14.71 -17.67
C PHE A 342 8.14 13.29 -17.06
N PHE A 343 8.54 13.13 -15.79
CA PHE A 343 8.51 11.81 -15.14
C PHE A 343 7.09 11.32 -14.83
N ASP A 344 6.13 12.22 -14.62
CA ASP A 344 4.71 11.89 -14.42
C ASP A 344 4.09 11.23 -15.67
N LEU A 345 4.63 11.48 -16.86
CA LEU A 345 4.19 10.85 -18.12
C LEU A 345 4.54 9.36 -18.20
N HIS A 346 5.46 8.85 -17.37
CA HIS A 346 5.88 7.45 -17.43
C HIS A 346 4.78 6.49 -16.91
N PRO A 347 4.69 5.26 -17.43
CA PRO A 347 3.84 4.20 -16.88
C PRO A 347 4.02 4.01 -15.37
N ILE A 348 2.94 3.62 -14.68
CA ILE A 348 2.91 3.52 -13.22
C ILE A 348 3.95 2.54 -12.66
N GLU A 349 4.29 1.49 -13.42
CA GLU A 349 5.31 0.50 -13.08
C GLU A 349 6.72 1.11 -13.05
N ILE A 350 6.98 2.06 -13.94
CA ILE A 350 8.25 2.77 -14.01
C ILE A 350 8.29 3.84 -12.91
N ARG A 351 7.21 4.61 -12.73
CA ARG A 351 7.10 5.62 -11.67
C ARG A 351 7.33 5.02 -10.27
N ARG A 352 6.75 3.85 -9.98
CA ARG A 352 6.98 3.10 -8.73
C ARG A 352 8.43 2.66 -8.50
N LYS A 353 9.21 2.50 -9.56
CA LYS A 353 10.64 2.16 -9.49
C LYS A 353 11.54 3.40 -9.42
N LEU A 354 11.10 4.52 -9.99
CA LEU A 354 11.80 5.81 -9.97
C LEU A 354 11.71 6.48 -8.60
N GLU A 355 10.58 6.33 -7.90
CA GLU A 355 10.44 6.73 -6.51
C GLU A 355 11.04 5.67 -5.58
N PRO A 356 12.16 5.95 -4.89
CA PRO A 356 12.83 4.92 -4.11
C PRO A 356 11.93 4.41 -2.98
N HIS A 357 11.54 3.14 -3.03
CA HIS A 357 11.44 2.32 -1.83
C HIS A 357 12.81 2.34 -1.14
N GLN A 358 13.01 3.24 -0.17
CA GLN A 358 13.93 3.19 0.97
C GLN A 358 14.27 4.62 1.44
N MET A 359 13.49 5.13 2.41
CA MET A 359 14.15 5.88 3.49
C MET A 359 15.06 4.89 4.20
N ARG A 360 16.36 4.95 3.88
CA ARG A 360 17.38 4.44 4.79
C ARG A 360 17.30 5.29 6.06
N LEU A 361 17.40 4.63 7.22
CA LEU A 361 17.84 5.25 8.47
C LEU A 361 18.94 6.27 8.16
N LYS A 362 18.64 7.55 8.30
CA LYS A 362 19.64 8.60 8.40
C LYS A 362 19.52 9.15 9.80
N GLU A 363 20.50 8.85 10.63
CA GLU A 363 20.76 9.64 11.82
C GLU A 363 21.08 11.08 11.36
N GLY A 364 20.45 12.08 11.98
CA GLY A 364 20.78 13.49 11.78
C GLY A 364 20.15 14.18 10.57
N VAL A 365 18.82 14.12 10.38
CA VAL A 365 18.14 15.06 9.47
C VAL A 365 17.69 16.28 10.27
N HIS A 366 18.16 17.47 9.90
CA HIS A 366 17.78 18.72 10.56
C HIS A 366 16.36 19.15 10.17
N LEU A 367 15.61 19.65 11.15
CA LEU A 367 14.23 20.14 11.04
C LEU A 367 14.02 21.20 9.93
N SER A 368 15.08 21.90 9.52
CA SER A 368 15.04 22.95 8.48
C SER A 368 14.80 22.42 7.07
N ASP A 369 15.04 21.12 6.82
CA ASP A 369 14.91 20.52 5.48
C ASP A 369 13.49 20.05 5.16
N PHE A 370 12.58 20.14 6.13
CA PHE A 370 11.16 19.82 5.96
C PHE A 370 10.32 21.01 6.42
N PRO A 371 9.27 21.39 5.68
CA PRO A 371 8.30 22.34 6.19
C PRO A 371 7.78 21.78 7.53
N ALA A 372 7.73 22.63 8.56
CA ALA A 372 7.10 22.30 9.83
C ALA A 372 5.76 21.63 9.55
N PRO A 373 5.41 20.51 10.20
CA PRO A 373 4.18 19.81 9.91
C PRO A 373 3.02 20.77 10.13
N ALA A 374 2.42 21.22 9.03
CA ALA A 374 1.08 21.80 9.04
C ALA A 374 0.09 20.65 9.29
N MET A 375 0.15 20.07 10.49
CA MET A 375 -0.93 19.30 11.09
C MET A 375 -1.43 20.07 12.30
N LYS A 376 -1.86 21.32 12.07
CA LYS A 376 -3.15 21.67 12.67
C LYS A 376 -4.14 20.74 12.00
N SER A 377 -4.79 19.87 12.76
CA SER A 377 -5.93 19.07 12.31
C SER A 377 -6.81 19.95 11.42
N ALA A 378 -6.78 19.73 10.11
CA ALA A 378 -7.35 20.66 9.13
C ALA A 378 -8.89 20.73 9.17
N ILE A 379 -9.52 20.13 10.19
CA ILE A 379 -10.95 20.22 10.47
C ILE A 379 -11.16 20.21 12.00
N SER A 380 -10.49 21.09 12.74
CA SER A 380 -10.94 21.47 14.08
C SER A 380 -11.42 22.90 13.96
N ARG A 381 -12.74 23.10 13.84
CA ARG A 381 -13.30 24.35 14.36
C ARG A 381 -12.92 24.31 15.84
N ASP A 382 -12.21 25.31 16.36
CA ASP A 382 -11.90 25.44 17.80
C ASP A 382 -13.21 25.57 18.58
N ARG A 383 -13.90 24.44 18.76
CA ARG A 383 -15.15 24.34 19.49
C ARG A 383 -14.78 24.08 20.94
N PRO A 384 -15.27 24.88 21.90
CA PRO A 384 -14.97 24.66 23.30
C PRO A 384 -15.45 23.26 23.71
N ILE A 385 -14.56 22.51 24.36
CA ILE A 385 -14.90 21.25 25.04
C ILE A 385 -15.23 21.60 26.47
N LEU A 386 -16.42 21.24 26.95
CA LEU A 386 -16.75 21.40 28.36
C LEU A 386 -16.02 20.31 29.17
N ILE A 387 -15.06 20.73 29.99
CA ILE A 387 -14.30 19.84 30.87
C ILE A 387 -14.97 19.78 32.23
N TYR A 388 -15.18 18.58 32.76
CA TYR A 388 -15.83 18.37 34.06
C TYR A 388 -15.06 17.42 34.98
N GLU A 389 -15.23 17.60 36.29
CA GLU A 389 -14.58 16.75 37.30
C GLU A 389 -15.13 15.32 37.32
N LYS A 390 -14.27 14.35 37.70
CA LYS A 390 -14.68 12.95 37.89
C LYS A 390 -15.85 12.90 38.88
N GLN A 391 -16.87 12.07 38.58
CA GLN A 391 -18.16 11.92 39.29
C GLN A 391 -19.29 12.87 38.86
N ASN A 392 -19.00 14.00 38.21
CA ASN A 392 -20.04 14.96 37.76
C ASN A 392 -20.64 14.64 36.38
N ARG A 393 -20.35 13.46 35.81
CA ARG A 393 -20.78 13.10 34.44
C ARG A 393 -22.29 13.19 34.24
N LEU A 394 -23.07 12.59 35.13
CA LEU A 394 -24.53 12.56 35.00
C LEU A 394 -25.16 13.95 35.20
N SER A 395 -24.62 14.79 36.08
CA SER A 395 -25.11 16.16 36.26
C SER A 395 -24.79 17.03 35.05
N VAL A 396 -23.62 16.85 34.43
CA VAL A 396 -23.26 17.54 33.18
C VAL A 396 -24.14 17.09 32.01
N TRP A 397 -24.43 15.79 31.89
CA TRP A 397 -25.40 15.32 30.91
C TRP A 397 -26.76 15.95 31.14
N LYS A 398 -27.23 16.01 32.39
CA LYS A 398 -28.50 16.65 32.76
C LYS A 398 -28.53 18.11 32.36
N GLU A 399 -27.51 18.89 32.75
CA GLU A 399 -27.42 20.32 32.47
C GLU A 399 -27.44 20.59 30.96
N ALA A 400 -26.69 19.82 30.17
CA ALA A 400 -26.70 19.91 28.72
C ALA A 400 -28.10 19.59 28.15
N ILE A 401 -28.72 18.50 28.60
CA ILE A 401 -30.07 18.11 28.16
C ILE A 401 -31.11 19.20 28.51
N ASP A 402 -31.06 19.74 29.72
CA ASP A 402 -31.99 20.76 30.20
C ASP A 402 -31.74 22.12 29.52
N SER A 403 -30.52 22.38 29.05
CA SER A 403 -30.17 23.53 28.21
C SER A 403 -30.61 23.36 26.74
N GLY A 404 -31.31 22.26 26.40
CA GLY A 404 -31.81 21.99 25.05
C GLY A 404 -30.77 21.37 24.11
N MET A 405 -29.62 20.91 24.62
CA MET A 405 -28.61 20.23 23.80
C MET A 405 -29.12 18.86 23.34
N ARG A 406 -29.44 18.75 22.05
CA ARG A 406 -30.00 17.53 21.47
C ARG A 406 -28.98 16.42 21.26
N TYR A 407 -27.77 16.76 20.83
CA TYR A 407 -26.71 15.78 20.53
C TYR A 407 -25.48 16.10 21.38
N ILE A 408 -25.14 15.17 22.26
CA ILE A 408 -24.03 15.32 23.21
C ILE A 408 -23.02 14.21 22.94
N LEU A 409 -21.76 14.55 22.77
CA LEU A 409 -20.65 13.63 22.61
C LEU A 409 -19.77 13.66 23.86
N ASP A 410 -19.82 12.57 24.64
CA ASP A 410 -18.90 12.37 25.76
C ASP A 410 -17.58 11.77 25.28
N ARG A 411 -16.59 12.66 25.11
CA ARG A 411 -15.23 12.36 24.66
C ARG A 411 -14.27 11.95 25.77
N SER A 412 -14.78 11.59 26.96
CA SER A 412 -13.92 11.07 28.02
C SER A 412 -13.15 9.83 27.54
N GLY A 413 -11.89 9.67 27.94
CA GLY A 413 -11.04 8.57 27.48
C GLY A 413 -11.62 7.15 27.73
N PRO A 414 -11.19 6.12 26.98
CA PRO A 414 -11.50 4.73 27.31
C PRO A 414 -10.99 4.40 28.70
N GLY A 415 -11.83 3.84 29.58
CA GLY A 415 -11.44 3.66 31.00
C GLY A 415 -12.25 4.50 31.97
N SER A 416 -12.69 5.68 31.56
CA SER A 416 -13.22 6.73 32.46
C SER A 416 -14.55 6.44 33.18
N GLY A 417 -15.16 5.27 32.96
CA GLY A 417 -16.44 4.88 33.55
C GLY A 417 -17.70 5.27 32.77
N LYS A 418 -17.61 5.71 31.50
CA LYS A 418 -18.78 6.12 30.68
C LYS A 418 -19.95 5.13 30.72
N SER A 419 -19.70 3.86 30.36
CA SER A 419 -20.74 2.81 30.37
C SER A 419 -21.24 2.50 31.78
N TYR A 420 -20.40 2.69 32.81
CA TYR A 420 -20.80 2.49 34.20
C TYR A 420 -21.80 3.56 34.64
N ASP A 421 -21.51 4.83 34.36
CA ASP A 421 -22.42 5.94 34.63
C ASP A 421 -23.67 5.91 33.75
N GLY A 422 -23.54 5.47 32.49
CA GLY A 422 -24.68 5.20 31.62
C GLY A 422 -25.68 4.21 32.24
N GLY A 423 -25.19 3.14 32.90
CA GLY A 423 -26.04 2.21 33.64
C GLY A 423 -26.62 2.76 34.96
N ARG A 424 -26.05 3.85 35.50
CA ARG A 424 -26.59 4.56 36.68
C ARG A 424 -27.64 5.60 36.33
N ALA A 425 -27.82 5.91 35.05
CA ALA A 425 -28.78 6.89 34.60
C ALA A 425 -30.21 6.49 35.00
N THR A 426 -30.97 7.48 35.47
CA THR A 426 -32.39 7.38 35.83
C THR A 426 -33.17 8.47 35.12
N GLY A 427 -34.48 8.26 34.93
CA GLY A 427 -35.35 9.26 34.32
C GLY A 427 -35.31 10.60 35.06
N GLU A 428 -35.23 10.56 36.39
CA GLU A 428 -35.07 11.75 37.23
C GLU A 428 -33.76 12.49 36.96
N ASN A 429 -32.63 11.76 36.94
CA ASN A 429 -31.32 12.37 36.77
C ASN A 429 -31.08 12.94 35.36
N LEU A 430 -31.83 12.51 34.33
CA LEU A 430 -31.70 13.06 32.97
C LEU A 430 -32.94 13.85 32.52
N GLY A 431 -33.95 13.98 33.38
CA GLY A 431 -35.26 14.53 33.01
C GLY A 431 -35.89 13.81 31.81
N ALA A 432 -35.75 12.48 31.75
CA ALA A 432 -36.19 11.62 30.66
C ALA A 432 -37.41 10.77 31.09
N SER A 433 -38.39 10.60 30.19
CA SER A 433 -39.53 9.70 30.43
C SER A 433 -39.16 8.23 30.25
N GLN A 434 -38.14 7.96 29.44
CA GLN A 434 -37.58 6.65 29.18
C GLN A 434 -36.10 6.78 28.80
N ILE A 435 -35.26 5.82 29.19
CA ILE A 435 -33.85 5.78 28.80
C ILE A 435 -33.59 4.48 28.06
N ILE A 436 -32.98 4.57 26.87
CA ILE A 436 -32.59 3.40 26.10
C ILE A 436 -31.08 3.41 25.94
N TYR A 437 -30.42 2.40 26.51
CA TYR A 437 -28.99 2.20 26.32
C TYR A 437 -28.77 1.34 25.07
N VAL A 438 -28.24 1.97 24.03
CA VAL A 438 -28.03 1.38 22.72
C VAL A 438 -26.59 0.87 22.62
N SER A 439 -26.44 -0.43 22.33
CA SER A 439 -25.12 -1.04 22.15
C SER A 439 -25.15 -2.17 21.13
N ASN A 440 -24.08 -2.31 20.35
CA ASN A 440 -23.91 -3.44 19.42
C ASN A 440 -23.74 -4.78 20.17
N ASP A 441 -23.25 -4.76 21.41
CA ASP A 441 -23.12 -5.95 22.27
C ASP A 441 -24.08 -5.92 23.45
N HIS A 442 -25.32 -5.46 23.19
CA HIS A 442 -26.37 -5.32 24.19
C HIS A 442 -26.65 -6.62 24.98
N ARG A 443 -26.35 -7.82 24.48
CA ARG A 443 -26.53 -9.06 25.27
C ARG A 443 -25.49 -9.24 26.37
N ASN A 444 -24.31 -8.63 26.21
CA ASN A 444 -23.13 -8.88 27.05
C ASN A 444 -22.63 -7.58 27.67
N PRO A 445 -23.39 -6.97 28.59
CA PRO A 445 -23.01 -5.71 29.21
C PRO A 445 -21.72 -5.87 30.02
N THR A 446 -20.79 -4.94 29.83
CA THR A 446 -19.46 -4.98 30.45
C THR A 446 -19.44 -4.40 31.87
N THR A 447 -20.50 -3.72 32.31
CA THR A 447 -20.57 -3.07 33.62
C THR A 447 -21.68 -3.67 34.48
N PRO A 448 -21.46 -3.79 35.81
CA PRO A 448 -22.50 -4.28 36.73
C PRO A 448 -23.78 -3.43 36.68
N THR A 449 -23.64 -2.11 36.52
CA THR A 449 -24.78 -1.18 36.47
C THR A 449 -25.69 -1.39 35.25
N LEU A 450 -25.17 -1.97 34.16
CA LEU A 450 -25.95 -2.33 32.97
C LEU A 450 -26.47 -3.78 33.02
N GLN A 451 -25.83 -4.67 33.79
CA GLN A 451 -26.28 -6.07 33.93
C GLN A 451 -27.69 -6.17 34.54
N GLU A 452 -28.07 -5.21 35.38
CA GLU A 452 -29.39 -5.11 36.00
C GLU A 452 -30.49 -4.62 35.05
N TRP A 453 -30.14 -4.08 33.88
CA TRP A 453 -31.12 -3.56 32.92
C TRP A 453 -31.64 -4.69 32.02
N ASP A 454 -32.96 -4.77 31.85
CA ASP A 454 -33.59 -5.66 30.88
C ASP A 454 -33.07 -5.42 29.46
N ASP A 455 -32.96 -6.50 28.69
CA ASP A 455 -32.53 -6.45 27.29
C ASP A 455 -33.72 -6.57 26.34
N LEU A 456 -33.78 -5.68 25.35
CA LEU A 456 -34.74 -5.73 24.25
C LEU A 456 -34.24 -6.73 23.21
N GLU A 457 -34.45 -8.01 23.50
CA GLU A 457 -33.95 -9.11 22.70
C GLU A 457 -34.60 -9.18 21.30
N ALA A 458 -33.80 -9.53 20.29
CA ALA A 458 -34.27 -9.77 18.94
C ALA A 458 -34.77 -11.22 18.78
N ARG A 459 -35.46 -11.54 17.68
CA ARG A 459 -35.83 -12.93 17.38
C ARG A 459 -34.57 -13.81 17.23
N HIS A 460 -34.51 -14.93 17.94
CA HIS A 460 -33.41 -15.90 17.89
C HIS A 460 -33.88 -17.35 18.01
N GLY A 461 -33.13 -18.27 17.41
CA GLY A 461 -33.35 -19.73 17.49
C GLY A 461 -32.84 -20.39 18.77
N GLY A 462 -32.24 -19.61 19.66
CA GLY A 462 -31.65 -20.06 20.92
C GLY A 462 -30.31 -19.38 21.16
N LEU A 463 -29.88 -19.31 22.42
CA LEU A 463 -28.60 -18.72 22.80
C LEU A 463 -27.74 -19.75 23.51
N VAL A 464 -26.44 -19.75 23.19
CA VAL A 464 -25.42 -20.49 23.92
C VAL A 464 -24.73 -19.55 24.91
N GLU A 465 -24.35 -20.12 26.05
CA GLU A 465 -23.58 -19.41 27.07
C GLU A 465 -22.12 -19.88 27.03
N VAL A 466 -21.21 -18.92 26.88
CA VAL A 466 -19.77 -19.15 26.86
C VAL A 466 -19.17 -18.44 28.06
N LYS A 467 -18.47 -19.20 28.91
CA LYS A 467 -17.78 -18.63 30.07
C LYS A 467 -16.37 -18.21 29.69
N THR A 468 -16.09 -16.91 29.76
CA THR A 468 -14.75 -16.35 29.52
C THR A 468 -14.35 -15.57 30.77
N ASN A 469 -13.19 -15.92 31.36
CA ASN A 469 -12.64 -15.22 32.54
C ASN A 469 -13.61 -15.04 33.73
N GLY A 470 -14.57 -15.96 33.91
CA GLY A 470 -15.57 -15.91 34.98
C GLY A 470 -16.89 -15.22 34.60
N HIS A 471 -16.97 -14.54 33.46
CA HIS A 471 -18.18 -13.91 32.94
C HIS A 471 -18.90 -14.80 31.93
N ILE A 472 -20.23 -14.77 31.95
CA ILE A 472 -21.08 -15.52 31.01
C ILE A 472 -21.42 -14.60 29.84
N HIS A 473 -21.05 -15.03 28.64
CA HIS A 473 -21.39 -14.36 27.39
C HIS A 473 -22.45 -15.16 26.64
N ARG A 474 -23.47 -14.48 26.14
CA ARG A 474 -24.58 -15.04 25.37
C ARG A 474 -24.40 -14.76 23.88
N TYR A 475 -24.44 -15.82 23.09
CA TYR A 475 -24.35 -15.76 21.63
C TYR A 475 -25.48 -16.56 20.99
N ARG A 476 -25.87 -16.19 19.76
CA ARG A 476 -26.81 -17.01 18.98
C ARG A 476 -26.24 -18.42 18.78
N ALA A 477 -27.06 -19.43 19.03
CA ALA A 477 -26.71 -20.81 18.76
C ALA A 477 -26.42 -21.01 17.27
N LYS A 478 -25.44 -21.87 16.96
CA LYS A 478 -25.14 -22.33 15.60
C LYS A 478 -25.80 -23.69 15.37
N ASP A 479 -25.94 -24.09 14.11
CA ASP A 479 -26.52 -25.37 13.73
C ASP A 479 -25.85 -26.54 14.47
N GLY A 480 -26.68 -27.37 15.12
CA GLY A 480 -26.24 -28.52 15.92
C GLY A 480 -25.75 -28.20 17.34
N ALA A 481 -25.72 -26.93 17.77
CA ALA A 481 -25.42 -26.58 19.15
C ALA A 481 -26.65 -26.74 20.07
N ASN A 482 -26.46 -27.27 21.28
CA ASN A 482 -27.51 -27.30 22.30
C ASN A 482 -27.59 -25.92 22.99
N PRO A 483 -28.66 -25.14 22.78
CA PRO A 483 -28.76 -23.81 23.35
C PRO A 483 -29.05 -23.89 24.86
N ALA A 484 -28.37 -23.06 25.65
CA ALA A 484 -28.64 -22.88 27.08
C ALA A 484 -29.96 -22.12 27.30
N ILE A 485 -30.27 -21.18 26.40
CA ILE A 485 -31.53 -20.44 26.39
C ILE A 485 -32.32 -20.86 25.15
N PRO A 486 -33.56 -21.37 25.30
CA PRO A 486 -34.34 -21.84 24.16
C PRO A 486 -34.68 -20.71 23.18
N SER A 487 -35.14 -21.09 21.99
CA SER A 487 -35.64 -20.14 20.99
C SER A 487 -36.76 -19.26 21.56
N ASN A 488 -36.70 -17.94 21.34
CA ASN A 488 -37.78 -17.02 21.74
C ASN A 488 -38.86 -16.86 20.65
N CYS A 489 -38.61 -17.39 19.45
CA CYS A 489 -39.48 -17.24 18.28
C CYS A 489 -39.41 -18.45 17.34
N ALA A 490 -40.56 -19.09 17.10
CA ALA A 490 -40.68 -20.18 16.13
C ALA A 490 -40.17 -19.78 14.73
N ARG A 491 -40.51 -18.56 14.28
CA ARG A 491 -40.22 -18.02 12.94
C ARG A 491 -38.96 -17.15 12.87
N HIS A 492 -37.95 -17.46 13.69
CA HIS A 492 -36.73 -16.65 13.75
C HIS A 492 -35.93 -16.70 12.43
N GLU A 493 -35.93 -17.84 11.72
CA GLU A 493 -35.26 -17.99 10.42
C GLU A 493 -35.91 -17.13 9.35
N LEU A 494 -37.25 -17.21 9.21
CA LEU A 494 -38.02 -16.31 8.34
C LEU A 494 -37.72 -14.84 8.66
N ALA A 495 -37.68 -14.47 9.94
CA ALA A 495 -37.36 -13.11 10.36
C ALA A 495 -35.93 -12.64 10.02
N ALA A 496 -34.99 -13.58 9.83
CA ALA A 496 -33.63 -13.32 9.37
C ALA A 496 -33.53 -13.29 7.83
N ILE A 497 -34.32 -14.11 7.13
CA ILE A 497 -34.38 -14.14 5.66
C ILE A 497 -34.87 -12.80 5.11
N LEU A 498 -35.96 -12.24 5.64
CA LEU A 498 -36.56 -11.01 5.10
C LEU A 498 -35.53 -9.85 5.01
N PRO A 499 -34.84 -9.43 6.09
CA PRO A 499 -33.78 -8.40 5.99
C PRO A 499 -32.65 -8.75 5.03
N SER A 500 -32.28 -10.03 4.92
CA SER A 500 -31.22 -10.48 4.01
C SER A 500 -31.60 -10.32 2.53
N ARG A 501 -32.91 -10.28 2.24
CA ARG A 501 -33.50 -9.98 0.93
C ARG A 501 -33.91 -8.51 0.77
N ASN A 502 -33.50 -7.65 1.71
CA ASN A 502 -33.91 -6.26 1.83
C ASN A 502 -35.43 -6.05 1.94
N VAL A 503 -36.12 -7.03 2.54
CA VAL A 503 -37.52 -6.91 2.93
C VAL A 503 -37.57 -6.50 4.40
N PRO A 504 -38.31 -5.43 4.77
CA PRO A 504 -38.53 -5.07 6.16
C PRO A 504 -39.11 -6.24 6.98
N SER A 505 -38.46 -6.57 8.10
CA SER A 505 -38.88 -7.63 9.04
C SER A 505 -40.05 -7.16 9.92
N ILE A 506 -41.16 -6.80 9.29
CA ILE A 506 -42.34 -6.26 9.97
C ILE A 506 -43.17 -7.42 10.52
N GLY A 507 -43.79 -7.23 11.69
CA GLY A 507 -44.64 -8.22 12.34
C GLY A 507 -45.76 -8.77 11.44
N GLN A 508 -46.23 -8.00 10.45
CA GLN A 508 -47.25 -8.44 9.50
C GLN A 508 -46.79 -9.64 8.67
N HIS A 509 -45.55 -9.64 8.16
CA HIS A 509 -45.01 -10.73 7.33
C HIS A 509 -44.63 -11.98 8.13
N ILE A 510 -44.36 -11.81 9.44
CA ILE A 510 -43.79 -12.88 10.28
C ILE A 510 -44.85 -13.50 11.19
N CYS A 511 -45.64 -12.65 11.86
CA CYS A 511 -46.50 -13.06 12.96
C CYS A 511 -47.91 -13.46 12.52
N VAL A 512 -48.46 -12.87 11.46
CA VAL A 512 -49.90 -12.93 11.16
C VAL A 512 -50.40 -14.36 10.96
N GLY A 513 -49.61 -15.19 10.28
CA GLY A 513 -49.89 -16.62 10.09
C GLY A 513 -49.19 -17.54 11.07
N CYS A 514 -48.73 -17.08 12.25
CA CYS A 514 -47.98 -17.91 13.20
C CYS A 514 -48.93 -18.64 14.18
N GLU A 515 -48.76 -19.95 14.33
CA GLU A 515 -49.59 -20.78 15.22
C GLU A 515 -49.47 -20.39 16.70
N TYR A 516 -48.29 -19.90 17.10
CA TYR A 516 -47.99 -19.47 18.46
C TYR A 516 -48.33 -18.00 18.73
N LEU A 517 -48.98 -17.28 17.80
CA LEU A 517 -49.16 -15.82 17.92
C LEU A 517 -49.82 -15.39 19.23
N GLN A 518 -50.87 -16.09 19.66
CA GLN A 518 -51.64 -15.70 20.86
C GLN A 518 -50.84 -15.95 22.14
N THR A 519 -50.23 -17.13 22.26
CA THR A 519 -49.40 -17.47 23.43
C THR A 519 -48.10 -16.66 23.47
N CYS A 520 -47.55 -16.29 22.32
CA CYS A 520 -46.40 -15.41 22.18
C CYS A 520 -46.70 -13.96 22.60
N ARG A 521 -47.88 -13.43 22.26
CA ARG A 521 -48.33 -12.11 22.73
C ARG A 521 -48.59 -12.09 24.23
N ALA A 522 -49.13 -13.17 24.78
CA ALA A 522 -49.38 -13.32 26.21
C ALA A 522 -48.09 -13.57 27.03
N GLY A 523 -47.00 -14.02 26.38
CA GLY A 523 -45.75 -14.38 27.06
C GLY A 523 -45.82 -15.70 27.84
N THR A 524 -46.79 -16.56 27.55
CA THR A 524 -47.11 -17.78 28.34
C THR A 524 -46.87 -19.10 27.61
N GLY A 525 -46.51 -19.07 26.33
CA GLY A 525 -46.22 -20.26 25.53
C GLY A 525 -44.74 -20.62 25.43
N GLN A 526 -44.42 -21.64 24.64
CA GLN A 526 -43.05 -22.05 24.31
C GLN A 526 -42.21 -20.92 23.70
N PHE A 527 -42.84 -20.00 22.99
CA PHE A 527 -42.21 -18.81 22.40
C PHE A 527 -42.88 -17.55 22.96
N SER A 528 -42.10 -16.58 23.42
CA SER A 528 -42.57 -15.41 24.17
C SER A 528 -42.16 -14.05 23.59
N TYR A 529 -41.47 -14.02 22.43
CA TYR A 529 -40.87 -12.81 21.86
C TYR A 529 -41.74 -11.54 21.90
N LEU A 530 -43.02 -11.61 21.49
CA LEU A 530 -43.87 -10.42 21.47
C LEU A 530 -44.25 -9.93 22.87
N GLY A 531 -44.58 -10.85 23.79
CA GLY A 531 -44.85 -10.54 25.19
C GLY A 531 -43.64 -9.93 25.88
N ASP A 532 -42.46 -10.53 25.72
CA ASP A 532 -41.20 -10.02 26.26
C ASP A 532 -40.86 -8.65 25.68
N ARG A 533 -40.99 -8.48 24.36
CA ARG A 533 -40.76 -7.20 23.70
C ARG A 533 -41.67 -6.10 24.23
N ASN A 534 -42.97 -6.37 24.38
CA ASN A 534 -43.93 -5.40 24.91
C ASN A 534 -43.62 -5.04 26.36
N ARG A 535 -43.29 -6.04 27.19
CA ARG A 535 -42.88 -5.86 28.58
C ARG A 535 -41.66 -4.94 28.68
N VAL A 536 -40.59 -5.22 27.91
CA VAL A 536 -39.35 -4.44 27.96
C VAL A 536 -39.55 -3.02 27.44
N LEU A 537 -40.30 -2.82 26.35
CA LEU A 537 -40.61 -1.48 25.82
C LEU A 537 -41.45 -0.63 26.80
N ALA A 538 -42.19 -1.27 27.72
CA ALA A 538 -42.94 -0.57 28.76
C ALA A 538 -42.05 -0.02 29.88
N LEU A 539 -40.87 -0.62 30.12
CA LEU A 539 -39.97 -0.25 31.22
C LEU A 539 -39.42 1.18 31.09
N PRO A 540 -39.12 1.85 32.22
CA PRO A 540 -38.53 3.19 32.20
C PRO A 540 -37.09 3.20 31.66
N ARG A 541 -36.38 2.06 31.73
CA ARG A 541 -35.03 1.92 31.18
C ARG A 541 -34.77 0.50 30.73
N PHE A 542 -34.06 0.34 29.61
CA PHE A 542 -33.66 -0.97 29.06
C PHE A 542 -32.49 -0.82 28.07
N ARG A 543 -31.88 -1.95 27.72
CA ARG A 543 -30.79 -2.04 26.74
C ARG A 543 -31.31 -2.58 25.41
N ALA A 544 -30.73 -2.14 24.30
CA ALA A 544 -31.16 -2.60 22.97
C ALA A 544 -30.03 -2.53 21.94
N HIS A 545 -30.11 -3.39 20.92
CA HIS A 545 -29.44 -3.11 19.65
C HIS A 545 -30.19 -1.98 18.92
N ILE A 546 -29.47 -1.12 18.19
CA ILE A 546 -30.10 0.00 17.47
C ILE A 546 -31.11 -0.47 16.43
N GLU A 547 -30.80 -1.55 15.71
CA GLU A 547 -31.69 -2.14 14.69
C GLU A 547 -32.88 -2.89 15.30
N SER A 548 -32.92 -3.10 16.62
CA SER A 548 -34.09 -3.64 17.33
C SER A 548 -35.13 -2.56 17.66
N LEU A 549 -34.78 -1.28 17.48
CA LEU A 549 -35.63 -0.12 17.73
C LEU A 549 -36.31 0.35 16.44
N ASP A 550 -37.55 0.84 16.58
CA ASP A 550 -38.36 1.41 15.51
C ASP A 550 -38.79 2.81 15.95
N SER A 551 -38.85 3.78 15.03
CA SER A 551 -39.25 5.15 15.34
C SER A 551 -40.65 5.24 15.96
N LYS A 552 -41.54 4.29 15.65
CA LYS A 552 -42.91 4.21 16.17
C LYS A 552 -42.99 3.77 17.63
N VAL A 553 -41.98 3.10 18.17
CA VAL A 553 -41.98 2.64 19.57
C VAL A 553 -41.28 3.62 20.52
N ILE A 554 -40.70 4.71 20.00
CA ILE A 554 -40.01 5.71 20.82
C ILE A 554 -41.03 6.64 21.47
N LYS A 555 -41.06 6.63 22.80
CA LYS A 555 -41.94 7.48 23.61
C LYS A 555 -41.41 8.93 23.62
N LYS A 556 -42.33 9.90 23.70
CA LYS A 556 -41.97 11.31 23.84
C LYS A 556 -41.18 11.52 25.14
N GLY A 557 -40.03 12.20 25.05
CA GLY A 557 -39.15 12.45 26.18
C GLY A 557 -38.08 11.38 26.40
N THR A 558 -37.88 10.47 25.43
CA THR A 558 -36.86 9.41 25.52
C THR A 558 -35.45 10.01 25.41
N VAL A 559 -34.51 9.55 26.23
CA VAL A 559 -33.07 9.81 26.05
C VAL A 559 -32.38 8.54 25.56
N LEU A 560 -31.61 8.68 24.49
CA LEU A 560 -30.79 7.59 23.94
C LEU A 560 -29.36 7.74 24.43
N ILE A 561 -28.79 6.69 25.02
CA ILE A 561 -27.37 6.62 25.35
C ILE A 561 -26.76 5.61 24.38
N VAL A 562 -25.91 6.07 23.46
CA VAL A 562 -25.37 5.24 22.38
C VAL A 562 -23.91 4.94 22.66
N ASP A 563 -23.66 3.68 23.02
CA ASP A 563 -22.31 3.17 23.32
C ASP A 563 -21.53 2.87 22.04
N GLU A 564 -20.25 3.24 22.00
CA GLU A 564 -19.38 3.13 20.82
C GLU A 564 -20.05 3.68 19.54
N ALA A 565 -20.58 4.90 19.63
CA ALA A 565 -21.46 5.48 18.62
C ALA A 565 -20.86 5.56 17.19
N SER A 566 -19.53 5.63 17.04
CA SER A 566 -18.87 5.54 15.73
C SER A 566 -19.07 4.19 15.01
N ARG A 567 -19.51 3.14 15.72
CA ARG A 567 -19.63 1.77 15.21
C ARG A 567 -21.06 1.31 14.94
N ILE A 568 -22.06 2.13 15.20
CA ILE A 568 -23.42 1.79 14.76
C ILE A 568 -23.44 1.74 13.22
N SER A 569 -24.38 0.99 12.65
CA SER A 569 -24.49 0.80 11.21
C SER A 569 -24.96 2.08 10.49
N TRP A 570 -24.14 3.14 10.42
CA TRP A 570 -24.46 4.40 9.73
C TRP A 570 -24.72 4.22 8.23
N THR A 571 -24.12 3.18 7.64
CA THR A 571 -24.35 2.75 6.25
C THR A 571 -24.94 1.35 6.19
N ARG A 572 -25.69 1.06 5.13
CA ARG A 572 -26.13 -0.30 4.75
C ARG A 572 -25.43 -0.73 3.47
N SER A 573 -25.06 -2.00 3.41
CA SER A 573 -24.44 -2.58 2.23
C SER A 573 -25.24 -3.78 1.71
N PHE A 574 -25.45 -3.83 0.41
CA PHE A 574 -26.12 -4.91 -0.30
C PHE A 574 -25.16 -5.59 -1.25
N MET A 575 -25.16 -6.92 -1.26
CA MET A 575 -24.34 -7.73 -2.15
C MET A 575 -25.25 -8.39 -3.17
N VAL A 576 -25.22 -7.89 -4.40
CA VAL A 576 -26.02 -8.37 -5.54
C VAL A 576 -25.16 -9.36 -6.34
N SER A 577 -25.67 -10.56 -6.54
CA SER A 577 -25.05 -11.58 -7.41
C SER A 577 -25.60 -11.50 -8.83
N MET A 578 -24.93 -12.17 -9.78
CA MET A 578 -25.46 -12.28 -11.15
C MET A 578 -26.84 -12.98 -11.18
N LEU A 579 -27.05 -13.97 -10.31
CA LEU A 579 -28.35 -14.63 -10.18
C LEU A 579 -29.45 -13.66 -9.72
N ASP A 580 -29.11 -12.71 -8.85
CA ASP A 580 -30.08 -11.70 -8.41
C ASP A 580 -30.48 -10.77 -9.57
N ILE A 581 -29.55 -10.44 -10.47
CA ILE A 581 -29.86 -9.67 -11.70
C ILE A 581 -30.78 -10.49 -12.61
N ASP A 582 -30.46 -11.76 -12.85
CA ASP A 582 -31.25 -12.64 -13.72
C ASP A 582 -32.68 -12.81 -13.17
N ARG A 583 -32.83 -12.98 -11.86
CA ARG A 583 -34.14 -13.01 -11.18
C ARG A 583 -34.88 -11.68 -11.31
N THR A 584 -34.20 -10.57 -11.08
CA THR A 584 -34.78 -9.22 -11.19
C THR A 584 -35.32 -8.97 -12.60
N LEU A 585 -34.59 -9.35 -13.64
CA LEU A 585 -35.05 -9.26 -15.02
C LEU A 585 -36.28 -10.14 -15.28
N GLY A 586 -36.30 -11.36 -14.75
CA GLY A 586 -37.46 -12.26 -14.85
C GLY A 586 -38.70 -11.73 -14.14
N ASP A 587 -38.53 -11.19 -12.93
CA ASP A 587 -39.61 -10.58 -12.14
C ASP A 587 -40.17 -9.33 -12.85
N LEU A 588 -39.29 -8.44 -13.34
CA LEU A 588 -39.70 -7.28 -14.13
C LEU A 588 -40.46 -7.68 -15.40
N ALA A 589 -39.99 -8.68 -16.15
CA ALA A 589 -40.66 -9.12 -17.38
C ALA A 589 -42.07 -9.68 -17.11
N ARG A 590 -42.30 -10.25 -15.93
CA ARG A 590 -43.58 -10.82 -15.51
C ARG A 590 -44.54 -9.77 -14.94
N GLU A 591 -44.03 -8.87 -14.09
CA GLU A 591 -44.85 -7.94 -13.30
C GLU A 591 -44.99 -6.56 -13.94
N SER A 592 -43.97 -6.10 -14.69
CA SER A 592 -43.99 -4.81 -15.38
C SER A 592 -43.17 -4.85 -16.68
N PRO A 593 -43.73 -5.39 -17.78
CA PRO A 593 -43.04 -5.50 -19.07
C PRO A 593 -42.49 -4.16 -19.58
N GLU A 594 -43.20 -3.06 -19.35
CA GLU A 594 -42.74 -1.72 -19.73
C GLU A 594 -41.46 -1.30 -19.00
N MET A 595 -41.39 -1.56 -17.68
CA MET A 595 -40.17 -1.27 -16.91
C MET A 595 -39.04 -2.24 -17.26
N ALA A 596 -39.36 -3.50 -17.58
CA ALA A 596 -38.37 -4.45 -18.07
C ALA A 596 -37.68 -3.94 -19.34
N ILE A 597 -38.43 -3.41 -20.31
CA ILE A 597 -37.87 -2.84 -21.54
C ILE A 597 -36.92 -1.67 -21.22
N LYS A 598 -37.31 -0.78 -20.29
CA LYS A 598 -36.48 0.38 -19.90
C LYS A 598 -35.19 -0.04 -19.18
N LEU A 599 -35.25 -1.01 -18.26
CA LEU A 599 -34.14 -1.40 -17.39
C LEU A 599 -33.20 -2.45 -17.99
N THR A 600 -33.67 -3.24 -18.96
CA THR A 600 -32.89 -4.34 -19.57
C THR A 600 -31.51 -3.91 -20.06
N PRO A 601 -31.34 -2.78 -20.79
CA PRO A 601 -30.01 -2.35 -21.25
C PRO A 601 -29.03 -2.14 -20.08
N THR A 602 -29.47 -1.45 -19.04
CA THR A 602 -28.66 -1.14 -17.85
C THR A 602 -28.29 -2.40 -17.08
N LEU A 603 -29.26 -3.28 -16.81
CA LEU A 603 -29.03 -4.52 -16.06
C LEU A 603 -28.17 -5.53 -16.83
N THR A 604 -28.30 -5.59 -18.16
CA THR A 604 -27.46 -6.44 -19.01
C THR A 604 -26.01 -5.96 -19.02
N ALA A 605 -25.80 -4.64 -19.16
CA ALA A 605 -24.47 -4.05 -19.09
C ALA A 605 -23.82 -4.30 -17.72
N LEU A 606 -24.58 -4.12 -16.64
CA LEU A 606 -24.15 -4.39 -15.27
C LEU A 606 -23.71 -5.85 -15.10
N ARG A 607 -24.52 -6.81 -15.59
CA ARG A 607 -24.20 -8.24 -15.57
C ARG A 607 -22.91 -8.55 -16.33
N GLN A 608 -22.72 -7.96 -17.51
CA GLN A 608 -21.50 -8.13 -18.31
C GLN A 608 -20.26 -7.58 -17.59
N GLN A 609 -20.36 -6.40 -16.95
CA GLN A 609 -19.28 -5.84 -16.14
C GLN A 609 -18.93 -6.75 -14.96
N MET A 610 -19.93 -7.33 -14.29
CA MET A 610 -19.72 -8.27 -13.19
C MET A 610 -18.93 -9.50 -13.62
N GLU A 611 -19.20 -10.08 -14.79
CA GLU A 611 -18.41 -11.18 -15.34
C GLU A 611 -16.93 -10.79 -15.54
N GLN A 612 -16.68 -9.58 -16.04
CA GLN A 612 -15.34 -9.05 -16.31
C GLN A 612 -14.56 -8.68 -15.04
N SER A 613 -15.26 -8.37 -13.94
CA SER A 613 -14.65 -7.89 -12.68
C SER A 613 -13.57 -8.83 -12.11
N THR A 614 -13.67 -10.14 -12.37
CA THR A 614 -12.70 -11.16 -11.92
C THR A 614 -11.32 -11.04 -12.55
N LYS A 615 -11.23 -10.41 -13.73
CA LYS A 615 -9.95 -10.20 -14.44
C LYS A 615 -9.15 -9.03 -13.87
N VAL A 616 -9.75 -8.21 -13.00
CA VAL A 616 -9.13 -7.01 -12.43
C VAL A 616 -8.87 -7.22 -10.94
N ARG A 617 -7.62 -7.01 -10.52
CA ARG A 617 -7.11 -7.31 -9.17
C ARG A 617 -7.94 -6.71 -8.02
N TYR A 618 -8.55 -5.54 -8.22
CA TYR A 618 -9.37 -4.84 -7.22
C TYR A 618 -10.82 -4.64 -7.68
N GLY A 619 -11.21 -5.28 -8.78
CA GLY A 619 -12.53 -5.08 -9.37
C GLY A 619 -12.73 -3.69 -10.00
N PHE A 620 -13.98 -3.23 -10.08
CA PHE A 620 -14.36 -1.91 -10.58
C PHE A 620 -14.86 -1.03 -9.44
N ASP A 621 -14.38 0.22 -9.40
CA ASP A 621 -14.91 1.25 -8.52
C ASP A 621 -16.15 1.90 -9.14
N HIS A 622 -16.80 2.78 -8.36
CA HIS A 622 -18.03 3.44 -8.75
C HIS A 622 -17.91 4.21 -10.06
N ASP A 623 -16.84 4.99 -10.21
CA ASP A 623 -16.66 5.88 -11.37
C ASP A 623 -16.47 5.05 -12.65
N LYS A 624 -15.74 3.95 -12.56
CA LYS A 624 -15.61 2.99 -13.66
C LYS A 624 -16.94 2.32 -14.01
N ILE A 625 -17.72 1.91 -13.01
CA ILE A 625 -19.03 1.30 -13.24
C ILE A 625 -19.92 2.28 -14.00
N LEU A 626 -20.03 3.53 -13.52
CA LEU A 626 -20.85 4.56 -14.15
C LEU A 626 -20.40 4.88 -15.58
N ALA A 627 -19.09 4.99 -15.83
CA ALA A 627 -18.55 5.32 -17.15
C ALA A 627 -18.87 4.26 -18.22
N GLU A 628 -19.10 3.01 -17.81
CA GLU A 628 -19.38 1.88 -18.69
C GLU A 628 -20.87 1.49 -18.73
N LEU A 629 -21.73 2.17 -17.96
CA LEU A 629 -23.19 1.98 -18.03
C LEU A 629 -23.79 2.71 -19.24
N PRO A 630 -24.81 2.14 -19.89
CA PRO A 630 -25.55 2.84 -20.95
C PRO A 630 -26.34 4.03 -20.36
N HIS A 631 -27.00 4.80 -21.23
CA HIS A 631 -27.88 5.88 -20.81
C HIS A 631 -28.87 5.41 -19.73
N ILE A 632 -28.77 6.01 -18.55
CA ILE A 632 -29.62 5.69 -17.39
C ILE A 632 -31.04 6.22 -17.72
N PRO A 633 -32.05 5.34 -17.84
CA PRO A 633 -33.41 5.79 -18.14
C PRO A 633 -33.96 6.65 -17.01
N ASP A 634 -34.83 7.62 -17.30
CA ASP A 634 -35.51 8.38 -16.24
C ASP A 634 -36.64 7.52 -15.63
N ILE A 635 -36.48 7.16 -14.36
CA ILE A 635 -37.41 6.30 -13.62
C ILE A 635 -37.61 6.91 -12.23
N SER A 636 -38.87 7.04 -11.81
CA SER A 636 -39.20 7.57 -10.50
C SER A 636 -38.86 6.58 -9.39
N MET A 637 -38.39 7.07 -8.24
CA MET A 637 -38.15 6.23 -7.06
C MET A 637 -39.43 5.54 -6.57
N GLN A 638 -40.59 6.18 -6.73
CA GLN A 638 -41.89 5.62 -6.32
C GLN A 638 -42.24 4.37 -7.13
N ASP A 639 -41.94 4.35 -8.43
CA ASP A 639 -42.19 3.18 -9.28
C ASP A 639 -41.29 2.01 -8.88
N LEU A 640 -40.02 2.29 -8.55
CA LEU A 640 -39.07 1.27 -8.09
C LEU A 640 -39.43 0.73 -6.71
N GLU A 641 -39.90 1.56 -5.79
CA GLU A 641 -40.37 1.15 -4.46
C GLU A 641 -41.65 0.31 -4.57
N SER A 642 -42.59 0.71 -5.43
CA SER A 642 -43.82 -0.05 -5.70
C SER A 642 -43.53 -1.44 -6.27
N LEU A 643 -42.61 -1.54 -7.24
CA LEU A 643 -42.12 -2.84 -7.73
C LEU A 643 -41.44 -3.64 -6.64
N ALA A 644 -40.60 -2.97 -5.85
CA ALA A 644 -39.91 -3.64 -4.76
C ALA A 644 -40.93 -4.26 -3.83
N ASP A 645 -42.10 -3.68 -3.57
CA ASP A 645 -43.09 -4.20 -2.62
C ASP A 645 -43.94 -5.40 -3.08
N GLN A 646 -43.98 -5.72 -4.37
CA GLN A 646 -44.76 -6.83 -4.94
C GLN A 646 -44.23 -8.22 -4.54
N GLY A 647 -45.09 -9.25 -4.59
CA GLY A 647 -44.71 -10.66 -4.47
C GLY A 647 -44.59 -11.22 -3.04
N LEU A 648 -45.03 -10.47 -2.02
CA LEU A 648 -45.07 -10.92 -0.62
C LEU A 648 -46.48 -11.23 -0.11
N GLU A 649 -47.50 -11.09 -0.95
CA GLU A 649 -48.90 -11.24 -0.58
C GLU A 649 -49.13 -12.62 0.05
N TRP A 650 -48.53 -13.66 -0.54
CA TRP A 650 -48.61 -15.05 -0.08
C TRP A 650 -48.07 -15.29 1.34
N LEU A 651 -47.27 -14.39 1.91
CA LEU A 651 -46.86 -14.46 3.32
C LEU A 651 -47.99 -14.04 4.28
N THR A 652 -48.95 -13.29 3.77
CA THR A 652 -49.98 -12.57 4.53
C THR A 652 -51.41 -12.91 4.13
N THR A 653 -51.62 -13.66 3.04
CA THR A 653 -52.94 -14.08 2.55
C THR A 653 -53.19 -15.58 2.77
N ALA A 654 -54.47 -15.96 2.80
CA ALA A 654 -54.88 -17.36 2.87
C ALA A 654 -54.59 -18.06 1.53
N GLY A 655 -54.87 -19.37 1.43
CA GLY A 655 -54.57 -20.16 0.23
C GLY A 655 -55.26 -19.69 -1.06
N ASP A 656 -56.21 -18.76 -0.96
CA ASP A 656 -56.92 -18.10 -2.05
C ASP A 656 -56.18 -16.89 -2.64
N GLY A 657 -55.10 -16.41 -2.00
CA GLY A 657 -54.30 -15.29 -2.48
C GLY A 657 -54.91 -13.90 -2.25
N GLU A 658 -56.21 -13.81 -1.96
CA GLU A 658 -56.95 -12.54 -1.80
C GLU A 658 -57.25 -12.22 -0.33
N THR A 659 -57.60 -13.22 0.48
CA THR A 659 -58.05 -12.98 1.86
C THR A 659 -56.85 -12.77 2.77
N LYS A 660 -56.70 -11.57 3.35
CA LYS A 660 -55.63 -11.32 4.33
C LYS A 660 -55.84 -12.15 5.60
N LEU A 661 -54.81 -12.88 6.01
CA LEU A 661 -54.81 -13.66 7.24
C LEU A 661 -55.06 -12.79 8.48
N SER A 662 -54.71 -11.49 8.44
CA SER A 662 -54.99 -10.55 9.53
C SER A 662 -56.48 -10.37 9.81
N ASP A 663 -57.30 -10.51 8.78
CA ASP A 663 -58.72 -10.18 8.79
C ASP A 663 -59.56 -11.40 9.21
N LEU A 664 -58.95 -12.58 9.20
CA LEU A 664 -59.57 -13.82 9.65
C LEU A 664 -59.58 -13.93 11.19
N PRO A 665 -60.68 -14.47 11.77
CA PRO A 665 -60.73 -14.89 13.17
C PRO A 665 -59.59 -15.86 13.54
N ALA A 666 -59.13 -15.82 14.80
CA ALA A 666 -57.95 -16.59 15.24
C ALA A 666 -58.09 -18.12 15.06
N ASN A 667 -59.32 -18.64 15.17
CA ASN A 667 -59.64 -20.05 14.93
C ASN A 667 -59.59 -20.43 13.44
N LEU A 668 -59.93 -19.50 12.53
CA LEU A 668 -59.88 -19.74 11.08
C LEU A 668 -58.47 -19.57 10.52
N ARG A 669 -57.68 -18.63 11.05
CA ARG A 669 -56.24 -18.52 10.73
C ARG A 669 -55.48 -19.82 10.94
N ARG A 670 -55.86 -20.61 11.96
CA ARG A 670 -55.23 -21.91 12.24
C ARG A 670 -55.33 -22.91 11.09
N ARG A 671 -56.38 -22.82 10.27
CA ARG A 671 -56.60 -23.73 9.14
C ARG A 671 -55.66 -23.45 7.95
N PHE A 672 -55.07 -22.26 7.90
CA PHE A 672 -54.15 -21.83 6.84
C PHE A 672 -52.70 -21.75 7.32
N LEU A 673 -52.38 -22.35 8.47
CA LEU A 673 -51.03 -22.38 9.00
C LEU A 673 -50.15 -23.27 8.13
N GLN A 674 -49.20 -22.66 7.43
CA GLN A 674 -48.08 -23.41 6.88
C GLN A 674 -47.10 -23.77 7.99
N ASN A 675 -46.57 -25.00 7.91
CA ASN A 675 -45.44 -25.40 8.73
C ASN A 675 -44.31 -24.37 8.59
N THR A 676 -43.73 -23.95 9.73
CA THR A 676 -42.70 -22.91 9.77
C THR A 676 -41.48 -23.26 8.92
N GLN A 677 -41.09 -24.54 8.85
CA GLN A 677 -39.98 -25.00 8.04
C GLN A 677 -40.28 -24.83 6.55
N THR A 678 -41.44 -25.35 6.08
CA THR A 678 -41.89 -25.23 4.69
C THR A 678 -42.04 -23.77 4.25
N LEU A 679 -42.56 -22.91 5.13
CA LEU A 679 -42.68 -21.46 4.87
C LEU A 679 -41.29 -20.81 4.72
N THR A 680 -40.33 -21.22 5.55
CA THR A 680 -38.96 -20.68 5.54
C THR A 680 -38.21 -21.13 4.28
N GLU A 681 -38.33 -22.41 3.90
CA GLU A 681 -37.79 -22.97 2.66
C GLU A 681 -38.35 -22.21 1.44
N LYS A 682 -39.68 -22.08 1.36
CA LYS A 682 -40.35 -21.33 0.29
C LYS A 682 -39.91 -19.87 0.24
N ALA A 683 -39.78 -19.21 1.40
CA ALA A 683 -39.32 -17.82 1.47
C ALA A 683 -37.87 -17.66 1.00
N SER A 684 -36.98 -18.61 1.35
CA SER A 684 -35.58 -18.61 0.92
C SER A 684 -35.43 -18.74 -0.60
N GLU A 685 -36.28 -19.57 -1.21
CA GLU A 685 -36.27 -19.86 -2.64
C GLU A 685 -36.94 -18.78 -3.48
N SER A 686 -38.13 -18.32 -3.05
CA SER A 686 -39.04 -17.49 -3.85
C SER A 686 -38.83 -15.99 -3.68
N ILE A 687 -38.29 -15.52 -2.55
CA ILE A 687 -38.10 -14.08 -2.33
C ILE A 687 -36.78 -13.63 -2.96
N SER A 688 -36.89 -12.89 -4.07
CA SER A 688 -35.78 -12.20 -4.73
C SER A 688 -35.19 -11.11 -3.82
N LEU A 689 -33.89 -10.83 -3.99
CA LEU A 689 -33.26 -9.67 -3.33
C LEU A 689 -33.88 -8.38 -3.91
N ARG A 690 -34.39 -7.49 -3.06
CA ARG A 690 -34.92 -6.18 -3.47
C ARG A 690 -33.81 -5.14 -3.44
N TRP A 691 -33.09 -4.93 -4.54
CA TRP A 691 -31.88 -4.07 -4.56
C TRP A 691 -31.98 -2.89 -5.54
N LEU A 692 -32.98 -2.88 -6.42
CA LEU A 692 -33.12 -1.84 -7.45
C LEU A 692 -33.28 -0.43 -6.88
N PRO A 693 -34.12 -0.17 -5.86
CA PRO A 693 -34.24 1.18 -5.29
C PRO A 693 -32.91 1.71 -4.74
N GLU A 694 -32.13 0.86 -4.07
CA GLU A 694 -30.83 1.24 -3.50
C GLU A 694 -29.76 1.42 -4.57
N PHE A 695 -29.79 0.59 -5.61
CA PHE A 695 -28.94 0.78 -6.78
C PHE A 695 -29.22 2.13 -7.44
N TRP A 696 -30.50 2.48 -7.60
CA TRP A 696 -30.93 3.75 -8.18
C TRP A 696 -30.51 4.94 -7.32
N THR A 697 -30.67 4.82 -6.01
CA THR A 697 -30.17 5.80 -5.04
C THR A 697 -28.67 6.03 -5.21
N ALA A 698 -27.89 4.96 -5.43
CA ALA A 698 -26.46 5.07 -5.68
C ALA A 698 -26.13 5.69 -7.05
N LEU A 699 -26.91 5.42 -8.11
CA LEU A 699 -26.76 6.07 -9.41
C LEU A 699 -27.02 7.58 -9.34
N ASN A 700 -27.96 8.01 -8.50
CA ASN A 700 -28.28 9.42 -8.25
C ASN A 700 -27.30 10.12 -7.28
N GLY A 701 -26.15 9.51 -6.98
CA GLY A 701 -25.09 10.10 -6.17
C GLY A 701 -25.28 9.99 -4.65
N ALA A 702 -26.37 9.38 -4.18
CA ALA A 702 -26.65 9.17 -2.76
C ALA A 702 -26.15 7.79 -2.24
N GLY A 703 -25.19 7.19 -2.95
CA GLY A 703 -24.60 5.89 -2.62
C GLY A 703 -23.32 5.61 -3.38
N ARG A 704 -22.72 4.44 -3.13
CA ARG A 704 -21.52 3.95 -3.80
C ARG A 704 -21.73 2.56 -4.35
N LEU A 705 -21.04 2.30 -5.47
CA LEU A 705 -21.07 1.03 -6.19
C LEU A 705 -19.65 0.48 -6.25
N ARG A 706 -19.51 -0.82 -6.05
CA ARG A 706 -18.24 -1.52 -6.26
C ARG A 706 -18.50 -2.90 -6.80
N MET A 707 -17.74 -3.33 -7.80
CA MET A 707 -17.82 -4.69 -8.31
C MET A 707 -16.54 -5.44 -8.01
N SER A 708 -16.64 -6.63 -7.43
CA SER A 708 -15.51 -7.54 -7.26
C SER A 708 -16.02 -8.98 -7.18
N ASP A 709 -15.23 -9.94 -7.68
CA ASP A 709 -15.56 -11.36 -7.62
C ASP A 709 -16.99 -11.70 -8.14
N GLN A 710 -17.40 -11.08 -9.26
CA GLN A 710 -18.75 -11.23 -9.85
C GLN A 710 -19.91 -10.82 -8.93
N LYS A 711 -19.65 -9.94 -7.98
CA LYS A 711 -20.67 -9.36 -7.09
C LYS A 711 -20.63 -7.85 -7.20
N LEU A 712 -21.82 -7.25 -7.24
CA LEU A 712 -22.01 -5.81 -7.09
C LEU A 712 -22.31 -5.53 -5.61
N GLN A 713 -21.50 -4.68 -5.01
CA GLN A 713 -21.73 -4.09 -3.71
C GLN A 713 -22.36 -2.71 -3.89
N ILE A 714 -23.47 -2.49 -3.21
CA ILE A 714 -24.15 -1.19 -3.13
C ILE A 714 -24.04 -0.72 -1.69
N LEU A 715 -23.52 0.48 -1.48
CA LEU A 715 -23.40 1.10 -0.15
C LEU A 715 -24.22 2.39 -0.13
N ILE A 716 -25.16 2.49 0.82
CA ILE A 716 -26.01 3.67 1.00
C ILE A 716 -26.08 4.06 2.47
N ARG A 717 -26.60 5.27 2.74
CA ARG A 717 -26.91 5.75 4.09
C ARG A 717 -27.97 4.86 4.75
N ASN A 718 -27.83 4.62 6.05
CA ASN A 718 -28.82 3.90 6.84
C ASN A 718 -29.86 4.87 7.42
N ASP A 719 -30.84 5.25 6.62
CA ASP A 719 -31.87 6.21 7.05
C ASP A 719 -32.70 5.72 8.22
N ARG A 720 -32.81 4.41 8.45
CA ARG A 720 -33.49 3.90 9.64
C ARG A 720 -32.78 4.34 10.93
N VAL A 721 -31.45 4.26 10.95
CA VAL A 721 -30.64 4.68 12.11
C VAL A 721 -30.73 6.18 12.27
N VAL A 722 -30.56 6.94 11.18
CA VAL A 722 -30.60 8.40 11.27
C VAL A 722 -31.99 8.87 11.71
N ASN A 723 -33.06 8.37 11.13
CA ASN A 723 -34.45 8.70 11.49
C ASN A 723 -34.80 8.33 12.94
N LEU A 724 -34.17 7.30 13.51
CA LEU A 724 -34.31 6.96 14.91
C LEU A 724 -33.67 8.03 15.81
N LEU A 725 -32.43 8.44 15.49
CA LEU A 725 -31.68 9.42 16.27
C LEU A 725 -32.27 10.84 16.13
N THR A 726 -32.81 11.17 14.96
CA THR A 726 -33.46 12.47 14.66
C THR A 726 -34.96 12.48 14.98
N ASN A 727 -35.51 11.39 15.54
CA ASN A 727 -36.92 11.29 15.88
C ASN A 727 -37.32 12.42 16.88
N PRO A 728 -38.39 13.20 16.60
CA PRO A 728 -38.84 14.29 17.48
C PRO A 728 -39.21 13.87 18.92
N ASN A 729 -39.52 12.59 19.14
CA ASN A 729 -39.82 12.06 20.47
C ASN A 729 -38.56 11.85 21.33
N VAL A 730 -37.38 11.81 20.71
CA VAL A 730 -36.09 11.74 21.41
C VAL A 730 -35.73 13.12 21.94
N LYS A 731 -35.69 13.27 23.26
CA LYS A 731 -35.31 14.51 23.96
C LYS A 731 -33.84 14.85 23.70
N SER A 732 -32.95 13.87 23.82
CA SER A 732 -31.51 14.03 23.58
C SER A 732 -30.85 12.68 23.31
N VAL A 733 -29.71 12.72 22.60
CA VAL A 733 -28.84 11.58 22.31
C VAL A 733 -27.47 11.85 22.90
N VAL A 734 -27.02 10.95 23.77
CA VAL A 734 -25.69 10.97 24.38
C VAL A 734 -24.83 9.91 23.70
N PHE A 735 -23.90 10.35 22.86
CA PHE A 735 -22.90 9.50 22.22
C PHE A 735 -21.73 9.27 23.18
N LEU A 736 -21.46 8.00 23.49
CA LEU A 736 -20.30 7.61 24.28
C LEU A 736 -19.16 7.19 23.33
N ASP A 737 -18.31 8.13 22.95
CA ASP A 737 -17.15 7.86 22.11
C ASP A 737 -15.96 8.76 22.50
N GLY A 738 -14.95 8.16 23.12
CA GLY A 738 -13.76 8.87 23.58
C GLY A 738 -12.75 9.19 22.49
N THR A 739 -12.92 8.63 21.29
CA THR A 739 -11.93 8.63 20.22
C THR A 739 -12.40 9.34 18.97
N GLU A 740 -13.70 9.39 18.73
CA GLU A 740 -14.26 10.07 17.55
C GLU A 740 -14.44 11.58 17.76
N ALA A 741 -14.52 12.31 16.65
CA ALA A 741 -14.69 13.76 16.64
C ALA A 741 -16.16 14.14 16.35
N PRO A 742 -16.65 15.31 16.83
CA PRO A 742 -18.03 15.72 16.59
C PRO A 742 -18.37 15.79 15.10
N GLU A 743 -17.43 16.20 14.23
CA GLU A 743 -17.64 16.35 12.79
C GLU A 743 -18.07 15.05 12.09
N PHE A 744 -17.74 13.89 12.67
CA PHE A 744 -18.20 12.60 12.17
C PHE A 744 -19.72 12.47 12.33
N PHE A 745 -20.24 12.74 13.53
CA PHE A 745 -21.67 12.64 13.84
C PHE A 745 -22.47 13.75 13.15
N GLU A 746 -21.91 14.97 13.07
CA GLU A 746 -22.52 16.10 12.38
C GLU A 746 -22.74 15.82 10.89
N ALA A 747 -21.81 15.11 10.24
CA ALA A 747 -21.96 14.75 8.84
C ALA A 747 -23.15 13.79 8.59
N TRP A 748 -23.48 12.94 9.57
CA TRP A 748 -24.62 12.02 9.47
C TRP A 748 -25.95 12.65 9.88
N LEU A 749 -25.92 13.47 10.93
CA LEU A 749 -27.11 14.04 11.57
C LEU A 749 -27.50 15.40 10.99
N GLU A 750 -26.59 16.05 10.26
CA GLU A 750 -26.75 17.40 9.70
C GLU A 750 -27.13 18.42 10.78
N SER A 751 -26.54 18.28 11.96
CA SER A 751 -26.81 19.09 13.15
C SER A 751 -25.58 19.11 14.05
N ASP A 752 -25.37 20.23 14.77
CA ASP A 752 -24.22 20.40 15.65
C ASP A 752 -24.22 19.42 16.83
N VAL A 753 -23.03 18.95 17.19
CA VAL A 753 -22.81 18.03 18.30
C VAL A 753 -21.98 18.70 19.39
N TYR A 754 -22.54 18.74 20.60
CA TYR A 754 -21.92 19.35 21.77
C TYR A 754 -20.94 18.38 22.41
N GLN A 755 -19.70 18.80 22.61
CA GLN A 755 -18.65 17.93 23.14
C GLN A 755 -18.34 18.24 24.60
N ILE A 756 -18.31 17.18 25.41
CA ILE A 756 -17.92 17.21 26.82
C ILE A 756 -16.78 16.22 27.03
N LYS A 757 -15.94 16.45 28.05
CA LYS A 757 -14.84 15.55 28.40
C LYS A 757 -14.61 15.57 29.90
N GLN A 758 -14.51 14.40 30.53
CA GLN A 758 -14.06 14.33 31.91
C GLN A 758 -12.59 14.75 32.00
N GLN A 759 -12.23 15.50 33.03
CA GLN A 759 -10.85 15.77 33.38
C GLN A 759 -10.09 14.44 33.53
N GLU A 760 -8.99 14.32 32.78
CA GLU A 760 -8.07 13.19 32.87
C GLU A 760 -7.07 13.46 34.01
N PRO A 761 -6.70 12.43 34.81
CA PRO A 761 -5.60 12.58 35.75
C PRO A 761 -4.35 13.05 34.99
N GLY A 762 -3.66 14.06 35.51
CA GLY A 762 -2.41 14.54 34.90
C GLY A 762 -1.40 13.40 34.83
N ASN A 763 -0.89 13.14 33.63
CA ASN A 763 0.08 12.09 33.25
C ASN A 763 -0.27 10.64 33.67
N GLN A 764 -0.61 9.81 32.68
CA GLN A 764 -0.55 8.35 32.80
C GLN A 764 0.92 7.87 32.77
N ASP A 765 1.74 8.33 33.72
CA ASP A 765 3.17 7.93 33.85
C ASP A 765 3.33 6.42 34.08
N ASN A 766 2.24 5.72 34.43
CA ASN A 766 2.24 4.29 34.69
C ASN A 766 2.11 3.42 33.41
N VAL A 767 1.87 4.00 32.23
CA VAL A 767 1.80 3.25 30.95
C VAL A 767 3.01 3.55 30.07
N SER A 768 3.80 2.52 29.76
CA SER A 768 4.90 2.60 28.79
C SER A 768 4.53 1.92 27.47
N ILE A 769 4.61 2.66 26.36
CA ILE A 769 4.36 2.12 25.02
C ILE A 769 5.69 1.92 24.28
N TYR A 770 6.02 0.67 23.95
CA TYR A 770 7.17 0.28 23.14
C TYR A 770 6.72 -0.01 21.71
N GLN A 771 7.17 0.80 20.77
CA GLN A 771 6.90 0.61 19.35
C GLN A 771 8.09 -0.07 18.65
N VAL A 772 7.82 -1.20 17.99
CA VAL A 772 8.83 -1.94 17.23
C VAL A 772 8.83 -1.49 15.77
N CYS A 773 9.86 -0.74 15.37
CA CYS A 773 9.91 0.01 14.11
C CYS A 773 10.79 -0.61 13.00
N ASP A 774 11.06 -1.92 13.05
CA ASP A 774 11.86 -2.63 12.06
C ASP A 774 11.19 -3.90 11.50
N LEU A 775 9.85 -3.99 11.60
CA LEU A 775 9.04 -5.13 11.15
C LEU A 775 8.23 -4.83 9.88
N GLY A 776 8.15 -3.56 9.46
CA GLY A 776 7.22 -3.09 8.44
C GLY A 776 5.83 -2.82 9.01
N LEU A 777 4.82 -2.67 8.14
CA LEU A 777 3.45 -2.42 8.59
C LEU A 777 2.82 -3.60 9.35
N VAL A 778 3.22 -4.86 9.09
CA VAL A 778 2.65 -6.04 9.79
C VAL A 778 1.13 -6.22 9.58
N GLY A 779 0.62 -5.90 8.38
CA GLY A 779 -0.80 -6.11 8.03
C GLY A 779 -1.22 -7.59 7.92
N SER A 780 -2.45 -7.85 7.46
CA SER A 780 -3.03 -9.20 7.30
C SER A 780 -2.33 -10.10 6.26
N ASN A 781 -1.48 -9.52 5.42
CA ASN A 781 -0.65 -10.21 4.43
C ASN A 781 0.82 -10.07 4.84
N ARG A 782 1.40 -11.13 5.41
CA ARG A 782 2.75 -11.16 5.98
C ARG A 782 3.63 -12.14 5.22
N GLY A 783 4.85 -11.73 4.86
CA GLY A 783 5.85 -12.62 4.27
C GLY A 783 6.44 -13.61 5.29
N ALA A 784 7.12 -14.66 4.82
CA ALA A 784 7.68 -15.71 5.70
C ALA A 784 8.66 -15.16 6.76
N GLN A 785 9.50 -14.19 6.39
CA GLN A 785 10.43 -13.57 7.34
C GLN A 785 9.71 -12.76 8.43
N GLN A 786 8.66 -12.00 8.07
CA GLN A 786 7.87 -11.25 9.06
C GLN A 786 7.17 -12.20 10.03
N GLN A 787 6.59 -13.29 9.53
CA GLN A 787 5.94 -14.29 10.39
C GLN A 787 6.92 -14.96 11.35
N ARG A 788 8.11 -15.36 10.87
CA ARG A 788 9.17 -15.93 11.73
C ARG A 788 9.55 -14.98 12.87
N ARG A 789 9.79 -13.71 12.54
CA ARG A 789 10.21 -12.70 13.53
C ARG A 789 9.12 -12.38 14.53
N LEU A 790 7.87 -12.23 14.07
CA LEU A 790 6.72 -12.00 14.95
C LEU A 790 6.50 -13.17 15.90
N LYS A 791 6.58 -14.41 15.40
CA LYS A 791 6.49 -15.60 16.25
C LYS A 791 7.53 -15.56 17.38
N ALA A 792 8.81 -15.37 17.03
CA ALA A 792 9.89 -15.28 18.01
C ALA A 792 9.68 -14.13 19.01
N LEU A 793 9.22 -12.96 18.54
CA LEU A 793 8.99 -11.79 19.38
C LEU A 793 7.82 -12.00 20.35
N ILE A 794 6.69 -12.54 19.88
CA ILE A 794 5.51 -12.83 20.70
C ILE A 794 5.87 -13.89 21.76
N GLU A 795 6.47 -15.01 21.35
CA GLU A 795 6.87 -16.08 22.27
C GLU A 795 7.87 -15.57 23.32
N GLY A 796 8.87 -14.78 22.91
CA GLY A 796 9.84 -14.19 23.82
C GLY A 796 9.23 -13.17 24.79
N LEU A 797 8.28 -12.34 24.32
CA LEU A 797 7.58 -11.39 25.17
C LEU A 797 6.65 -12.07 26.17
N GLN A 798 5.95 -13.13 25.77
CA GLN A 798 5.11 -13.93 26.69
C GLN A 798 5.96 -14.70 27.71
N ALA A 799 7.15 -15.16 27.34
CA ALA A 799 8.10 -15.75 28.28
C ALA A 799 8.63 -14.71 29.28
N LYS A 800 8.93 -13.48 28.83
CA LYS A 800 9.37 -12.37 29.67
C LYS A 800 8.26 -11.84 30.58
N HIS A 801 7.01 -11.88 30.11
CA HIS A 801 5.84 -11.37 30.80
C HIS A 801 4.75 -12.45 30.84
N PRO A 802 4.83 -13.39 31.80
CA PRO A 802 3.78 -14.40 31.98
C PRO A 802 2.40 -13.73 32.13
N GLY A 803 1.43 -14.17 31.33
CA GLY A 803 0.09 -13.57 31.30
C GLY A 803 -0.08 -12.38 30.34
N ALA A 804 0.95 -12.04 29.53
CA ALA A 804 0.81 -11.04 28.48
C ALA A 804 -0.25 -11.45 27.44
N ALA A 805 -1.19 -10.54 27.19
CA ALA A 805 -2.23 -10.73 26.19
C ALA A 805 -1.76 -10.30 24.81
N VAL A 806 -2.24 -10.99 23.77
CA VAL A 806 -1.89 -10.71 22.37
C VAL A 806 -3.17 -10.37 21.61
N ILE A 807 -3.14 -9.28 20.85
CA ILE A 807 -4.20 -8.89 19.91
C ILE A 807 -3.60 -8.81 18.50
N ASP A 808 -4.14 -9.61 17.58
CA ASP A 808 -3.69 -9.67 16.18
C ASP A 808 -4.89 -9.56 15.21
N SER A 809 -4.66 -9.51 13.91
CA SER A 809 -5.71 -9.70 12.91
C SER A 809 -6.42 -11.05 13.09
N LYS A 810 -7.73 -11.06 12.84
CA LYS A 810 -8.61 -12.23 12.96
C LYS A 810 -8.09 -13.48 12.23
N ARG A 811 -7.31 -13.29 11.16
CA ARG A 811 -6.69 -14.37 10.38
C ARG A 811 -5.70 -15.20 11.20
N PHE A 812 -4.86 -14.54 12.00
CA PHE A 812 -3.80 -15.19 12.76
C PHE A 812 -4.25 -15.54 14.19
N ALA A 813 -5.17 -14.76 14.77
CA ALA A 813 -5.69 -15.02 16.12
C ALA A 813 -6.33 -16.40 16.27
N LYS A 814 -7.10 -16.85 15.26
CA LYS A 814 -7.75 -18.18 15.25
C LYS A 814 -6.77 -19.35 15.35
N GLN A 815 -5.54 -19.17 14.88
CA GLN A 815 -4.52 -20.22 14.88
C GLN A 815 -3.67 -20.22 16.15
N GLY A 816 -3.65 -19.11 16.91
CA GLY A 816 -2.77 -18.91 18.07
C GLY A 816 -3.48 -18.74 19.42
N GLY A 817 -4.82 -18.78 19.47
CA GLY A 817 -5.57 -18.52 20.71
C GLY A 817 -5.50 -17.07 21.20
N PHE A 818 -5.12 -16.13 20.32
CA PHE A 818 -5.00 -14.71 20.64
C PHE A 818 -6.35 -13.99 20.57
N GLY A 819 -6.42 -12.80 21.19
CA GLY A 819 -7.45 -11.83 20.86
C GLY A 819 -7.27 -11.30 19.44
N TYR A 820 -8.33 -10.69 18.88
CA TYR A 820 -8.26 -10.00 17.61
C TYR A 820 -8.89 -8.61 17.60
N TRP A 821 -8.32 -7.75 16.75
CA TRP A 821 -8.74 -6.37 16.53
C TRP A 821 -10.26 -6.24 16.28
N TYR A 822 -10.84 -5.13 16.73
CA TYR A 822 -12.27 -4.77 16.68
C TYR A 822 -13.22 -5.58 17.59
N ARG A 823 -12.82 -6.79 18.01
CA ARG A 823 -13.54 -7.55 19.05
C ARG A 823 -12.89 -7.34 20.40
N ASP A 824 -11.62 -7.67 20.51
CA ASP A 824 -10.91 -7.74 21.80
C ASP A 824 -10.17 -6.45 22.14
N SER A 825 -9.91 -5.60 21.13
CA SER A 825 -9.39 -4.24 21.35
C SER A 825 -10.44 -3.28 21.93
N ARG A 826 -11.72 -3.69 21.98
CA ARG A 826 -12.87 -2.88 22.42
C ARG A 826 -13.80 -3.71 23.29
N GLY A 827 -14.78 -3.08 23.94
CA GLY A 827 -15.96 -3.77 24.49
C GLY A 827 -15.76 -4.95 25.45
N SER A 828 -14.55 -5.21 25.96
CA SER A 828 -14.29 -6.32 26.90
C SER A 828 -13.46 -5.86 28.10
N ASN A 829 -13.73 -6.49 29.25
CA ASN A 829 -12.93 -6.38 30.48
C ASN A 829 -11.99 -7.58 30.68
N ASP A 830 -11.83 -8.44 29.66
CA ASP A 830 -10.99 -9.64 29.73
C ASP A 830 -9.52 -9.35 30.05
N TYR A 831 -9.03 -8.15 29.70
CA TYR A 831 -7.64 -7.74 29.86
C TYR A 831 -7.39 -6.82 31.08
N VAL A 832 -8.40 -6.59 31.93
CA VAL A 832 -8.29 -5.64 33.07
C VAL A 832 -7.21 -6.07 34.06
N LYS A 833 -7.01 -7.38 34.23
CA LYS A 833 -6.00 -7.96 35.13
C LYS A 833 -4.62 -8.15 34.47
N THR A 834 -4.49 -7.80 33.18
CA THR A 834 -3.26 -8.00 32.41
C THR A 834 -2.34 -6.78 32.58
N ASN A 835 -1.03 -6.98 32.74
CA ASN A 835 -0.07 -5.88 32.89
C ASN A 835 0.59 -5.53 31.55
N VAL A 836 0.58 -6.47 30.60
CA VAL A 836 1.25 -6.33 29.29
C VAL A 836 0.32 -6.74 28.15
N ILE A 837 0.10 -5.82 27.20
CA ILE A 837 -0.61 -6.13 25.95
C ILE A 837 0.35 -6.01 24.75
N ILE A 838 0.33 -7.02 23.89
CA ILE A 838 1.07 -7.08 22.64
C ILE A 838 0.09 -6.85 21.48
N LEU A 839 0.23 -5.72 20.81
CA LEU A 839 -0.61 -5.29 19.69
C LEU A 839 0.12 -5.53 18.37
N VAL A 840 -0.42 -6.41 17.52
CA VAL A 840 0.28 -6.86 16.31
C VAL A 840 -0.28 -6.19 15.05
N GLY A 841 0.52 -5.33 14.43
CA GLY A 841 0.13 -4.56 13.24
C GLY A 841 -0.93 -3.48 13.51
N PRO A 842 -1.15 -2.54 12.58
CA PRO A 842 -2.20 -1.56 12.71
C PRO A 842 -3.55 -2.20 12.31
N PRO A 843 -4.64 -1.86 13.00
CA PRO A 843 -5.99 -2.28 12.65
C PRO A 843 -6.50 -1.48 11.46
N ILE A 844 -5.93 -1.68 10.27
CA ILE A 844 -6.37 -1.01 9.04
C ILE A 844 -7.55 -1.81 8.46
N PRO A 845 -8.72 -1.20 8.25
CA PRO A 845 -9.87 -1.85 7.62
C PRO A 845 -9.63 -1.98 6.11
N ARG A 846 -10.59 -2.53 5.36
CA ARG A 846 -10.53 -2.44 3.91
C ARG A 846 -10.65 -0.97 3.51
N ILE A 847 -9.56 -0.39 3.01
CA ILE A 847 -9.44 1.03 2.64
C ILE A 847 -10.57 1.46 1.72
N GLY A 848 -10.88 0.65 0.71
CA GLY A 848 -11.97 0.95 -0.21
C GLY A 848 -13.33 1.05 0.49
N ASP A 849 -13.63 0.17 1.46
CA ASP A 849 -14.93 0.19 2.16
C ASP A 849 -15.05 1.48 2.99
N LYS A 850 -13.94 1.93 3.60
CA LYS A 850 -13.91 3.20 4.33
C LYS A 850 -13.96 4.42 3.42
N ALA A 851 -13.34 4.37 2.24
CA ALA A 851 -13.46 5.42 1.25
C ALA A 851 -14.91 5.56 0.75
N ASP A 852 -15.62 4.44 0.57
CA ASP A 852 -17.02 4.46 0.18
C ASP A 852 -17.91 4.98 1.32
N GLU A 853 -17.68 4.56 2.57
CA GLU A 853 -18.37 5.09 3.76
C GLU A 853 -18.16 6.60 3.90
N PHE A 854 -16.93 7.07 3.70
CA PHE A 854 -16.60 8.50 3.68
C PHE A 854 -17.36 9.23 2.56
N SER A 855 -17.45 8.62 1.37
CA SER A 855 -18.14 9.22 0.22
C SER A 855 -19.63 9.39 0.51
N VAL A 856 -20.28 8.38 1.12
CA VAL A 856 -21.68 8.45 1.54
C VAL A 856 -21.88 9.49 2.64
N MET A 857 -20.98 9.53 3.63
CA MET A 857 -21.02 10.48 4.74
C MET A 857 -20.87 11.93 4.27
N LYS A 858 -19.91 12.22 3.38
CA LYS A 858 -19.62 13.58 2.88
C LYS A 858 -20.39 13.95 1.61
N ARG A 859 -21.15 13.01 1.05
CA ARG A 859 -21.88 13.15 -0.22
C ARG A 859 -20.98 13.67 -1.35
N ARG A 860 -19.75 13.18 -1.43
CA ARG A 860 -18.75 13.54 -2.47
C ARG A 860 -17.88 12.35 -2.85
N HIS A 861 -17.32 12.37 -4.05
CA HIS A 861 -16.39 11.35 -4.53
C HIS A 861 -14.93 11.73 -4.24
N PRO A 862 -14.14 10.86 -3.59
CA PRO A 862 -12.73 11.10 -3.38
C PRO A 862 -11.90 10.74 -4.61
N THR A 863 -10.70 11.34 -4.72
CA THR A 863 -9.76 10.99 -5.77
C THR A 863 -9.21 9.57 -5.56
N THR A 864 -8.94 8.87 -6.66
CA THR A 864 -8.51 7.46 -6.66
C THR A 864 -6.99 7.29 -6.62
N GLY A 865 -6.23 8.38 -6.57
CA GLY A 865 -4.78 8.35 -6.54
C GLY A 865 -4.23 8.03 -5.16
N THR A 866 -2.91 7.88 -5.12
CA THR A 866 -2.17 7.64 -3.89
C THR A 866 -0.93 8.50 -3.84
N GLU A 867 -0.56 8.95 -2.65
CA GLU A 867 0.66 9.71 -2.43
C GLU A 867 1.44 9.19 -1.22
N LEU A 868 2.72 9.55 -1.15
CA LEU A 868 3.60 9.25 -0.03
C LEU A 868 3.53 10.38 1.00
N ARG A 869 2.95 10.10 2.17
CA ARG A 869 2.85 11.06 3.29
C ARG A 869 3.80 10.68 4.41
N SER A 870 4.53 11.66 4.93
CA SER A 870 5.52 11.46 6.01
C SER A 870 4.95 11.92 7.34
N TYR A 871 5.12 11.09 8.37
CA TYR A 871 4.67 11.34 9.72
C TYR A 871 5.84 11.25 10.69
N THR A 872 5.79 12.07 11.73
CA THR A 872 6.73 12.01 12.85
C THR A 872 6.18 11.05 13.91
N ILE A 873 7.05 10.21 14.46
CA ILE A 873 6.80 9.41 15.66
C ILE A 873 7.49 10.11 16.83
N ASN A 874 6.74 10.38 17.89
CA ASN A 874 7.20 11.09 19.09
C ASN A 874 7.97 10.10 19.97
N ALA A 875 9.29 10.09 19.86
CA ALA A 875 10.12 9.07 20.46
C ALA A 875 10.90 9.61 21.68
N ILE A 876 10.62 9.05 22.85
CA ILE A 876 11.13 9.57 24.13
C ILE A 876 12.51 9.04 24.52
N ASN A 877 13.02 8.05 23.81
CA ASN A 877 14.29 7.38 24.12
C ASN A 877 15.46 7.75 23.20
N PHE A 878 15.36 8.86 22.46
CA PHE A 878 16.48 9.38 21.66
C PHE A 878 17.19 10.55 22.38
N PRO A 879 18.52 10.65 22.28
CA PRO A 879 19.27 11.74 22.90
C PRO A 879 18.86 13.09 22.30
N SER A 880 18.76 14.11 23.16
CA SER A 880 18.29 15.47 22.89
C SER A 880 18.98 16.20 21.72
N GLN A 881 20.11 15.68 21.22
CA GLN A 881 20.93 16.27 20.17
C GLN A 881 20.52 15.87 18.73
N ILE A 882 19.70 14.82 18.54
CA ILE A 882 19.29 14.30 17.21
C ILE A 882 17.83 14.66 16.87
N GLY A 883 17.11 15.31 17.79
CA GLY A 883 15.68 15.57 17.70
C GLY A 883 14.85 14.33 18.06
N PRO A 884 13.81 14.43 18.89
CA PRO A 884 13.06 13.29 19.46
C PRO A 884 12.06 12.64 18.47
N TRP A 885 12.34 12.66 17.16
CA TRP A 885 11.35 12.30 16.14
C TRP A 885 11.88 11.28 15.14
N TRP A 886 11.16 10.18 14.96
CA TRP A 886 11.41 9.21 13.88
C TRP A 886 10.43 9.43 12.72
N ILE A 887 10.92 9.67 11.50
CA ILE A 887 10.05 9.94 10.34
C ILE A 887 9.69 8.65 9.63
N ARG A 888 8.38 8.47 9.38
CA ARG A 888 7.85 7.34 8.63
C ARG A 888 6.95 7.82 7.49
N THR A 889 7.31 7.45 6.26
CA THR A 889 6.51 7.75 5.06
C THR A 889 5.59 6.62 4.63
N ILE A 890 4.28 6.69 4.86
CA ILE A 890 3.27 5.72 4.37
C ILE A 890 2.66 6.14 3.03
N THR A 891 2.24 5.15 2.24
CA THR A 891 1.41 5.39 1.05
C THR A 891 -0.04 5.47 1.46
N GLU A 892 -0.70 6.58 1.15
CA GLU A 892 -2.10 6.85 1.48
C GLU A 892 -2.83 7.44 0.27
N SER A 893 -4.12 7.78 0.42
CA SER A 893 -4.89 8.48 -0.60
C SER A 893 -4.32 9.89 -0.83
N ASP A 894 -4.33 10.31 -2.09
CA ASP A 894 -4.05 11.71 -2.47
C ASP A 894 -5.17 12.66 -1.99
N ASP A 895 -6.38 12.16 -1.76
CA ASP A 895 -7.43 12.85 -1.03
C ASP A 895 -7.08 12.93 0.46
N GLN A 896 -6.73 14.14 0.90
CA GLN A 896 -6.27 14.39 2.27
C GLN A 896 -7.35 14.09 3.32
N GLU A 897 -8.63 14.34 3.03
CA GLU A 897 -9.70 14.08 4.00
C GLU A 897 -9.94 12.58 4.16
N VAL A 898 -9.87 11.81 3.07
CA VAL A 898 -9.98 10.34 3.13
C VAL A 898 -8.79 9.74 3.87
N ALA A 899 -7.57 10.19 3.56
CA ALA A 899 -6.37 9.75 4.26
C ALA A 899 -6.49 10.00 5.78
N GLN A 900 -6.92 11.22 6.16
CA GLN A 900 -7.16 11.57 7.57
C GLN A 900 -8.28 10.76 8.21
N PHE A 901 -9.38 10.49 7.49
CA PHE A 901 -10.49 9.68 7.98
C PHE A 901 -10.05 8.25 8.32
N ILE A 902 -9.33 7.59 7.39
CA ILE A 902 -8.82 6.22 7.60
C ILE A 902 -7.76 6.19 8.71
N ARG A 903 -6.88 7.18 8.74
CA ARG A 903 -5.83 7.31 9.76
C ARG A 903 -6.43 7.46 11.16
N ARG A 904 -7.37 8.39 11.32
CA ARG A 904 -8.08 8.61 12.59
C ARG A 904 -8.77 7.33 13.07
N TRP A 905 -9.49 6.66 12.18
CA TRP A 905 -10.13 5.39 12.51
C TRP A 905 -9.12 4.33 12.99
N THR A 906 -7.96 4.22 12.32
CA THR A 906 -6.89 3.28 12.69
C THR A 906 -6.29 3.62 14.05
N LEU A 907 -6.00 4.89 14.34
CA LEU A 907 -5.44 5.33 15.62
C LEU A 907 -6.45 5.18 16.76
N ASN A 908 -7.72 5.51 16.53
CA ASN A 908 -8.81 5.33 17.48
C ASN A 908 -8.91 3.88 17.97
N GLU A 909 -8.75 2.91 17.06
CA GLU A 909 -8.73 1.48 17.42
C GLU A 909 -7.51 1.08 18.25
N VAL A 910 -6.34 1.69 18.00
CA VAL A 910 -5.15 1.48 18.82
C VAL A 910 -5.35 2.05 20.23
N ASP A 911 -5.90 3.26 20.34
CA ASP A 911 -6.16 3.90 21.64
C ASP A 911 -7.18 3.14 22.48
N GLN A 912 -8.18 2.54 21.84
CA GLN A 912 -9.14 1.67 22.52
C GLN A 912 -8.48 0.39 23.07
N ALA A 913 -7.54 -0.18 22.32
CA ALA A 913 -6.75 -1.33 22.74
C ALA A 913 -5.83 -0.98 23.91
N VAL A 914 -5.18 0.19 23.87
CA VAL A 914 -4.38 0.73 24.97
C VAL A 914 -5.22 0.87 26.24
N GLY A 915 -6.44 1.42 26.11
CA GLY A 915 -7.37 1.58 27.23
C GLY A 915 -7.87 0.28 27.87
N ARG A 916 -7.60 -0.91 27.27
CA ARG A 916 -7.98 -2.20 27.86
C ARG A 916 -7.25 -2.51 29.16
N LEU A 917 -6.05 -1.93 29.37
CA LEU A 917 -5.28 -2.09 30.60
C LEU A 917 -5.90 -1.36 31.81
N ARG A 918 -6.85 -0.44 31.57
CA ARG A 918 -7.51 0.39 32.60
C ARG A 918 -6.51 1.08 33.53
N ALA A 919 -5.50 1.73 32.95
CA ALA A 919 -4.42 2.38 33.69
C ALA A 919 -4.90 3.32 34.80
N ASP A 920 -6.00 4.04 34.58
CA ASP A 920 -6.61 4.95 35.56
C ASP A 920 -7.10 4.25 36.84
N LEU A 921 -7.38 2.94 36.79
CA LEU A 921 -7.81 2.15 37.94
C LEU A 921 -6.62 1.49 38.65
N ARG A 922 -5.42 1.59 38.09
CA ARG A 922 -4.21 0.88 38.53
C ARG A 922 -3.00 1.83 38.55
N PRO A 923 -3.11 3.00 39.22
CA PRO A 923 -2.07 4.05 39.17
C PRO A 923 -0.71 3.56 39.71
N ASP A 924 -0.73 2.64 40.67
CA ASP A 924 0.49 2.10 41.31
C ASP A 924 1.14 0.97 40.52
N GLU A 925 0.51 0.47 39.44
CA GLU A 925 1.02 -0.63 38.65
C GLU A 925 1.70 -0.15 37.37
N LYS A 926 2.86 -0.74 37.05
CA LYS A 926 3.55 -0.48 35.78
C LYS A 926 2.92 -1.32 34.66
N LEU A 927 2.38 -0.63 33.67
CA LEU A 927 1.66 -1.20 32.55
C LEU A 927 2.46 -1.01 31.27
N VAL A 928 2.49 -2.04 30.42
CA VAL A 928 3.34 -2.05 29.22
C VAL A 928 2.55 -2.42 27.99
N ILE A 929 2.78 -1.70 26.90
CA ILE A 929 2.21 -1.99 25.59
C ILE A 929 3.34 -2.20 24.61
N TYR A 930 3.33 -3.33 23.90
CA TYR A 930 4.21 -3.57 22.75
C TYR A 930 3.41 -3.42 21.46
N PHE A 931 3.64 -2.35 20.71
CA PHE A 931 3.04 -2.15 19.39
C PHE A 931 4.01 -2.63 18.29
N LEU A 932 3.69 -3.77 17.69
CA LEU A 932 4.53 -4.46 16.71
C LEU A 932 4.23 -3.98 15.29
N SER A 933 4.60 -2.73 14.98
CA SER A 933 4.44 -2.16 13.64
C SER A 933 5.22 -0.86 13.44
N ASP A 934 5.64 -0.62 12.21
CA ASP A 934 6.17 0.66 11.73
C ASP A 934 5.04 1.67 11.39
N TYR A 935 3.81 1.51 11.90
CA TYR A 935 2.73 2.48 11.65
C TYR A 935 2.88 3.69 12.58
N PRO A 936 2.86 4.94 12.08
CA PRO A 936 3.15 6.10 12.90
C PRO A 936 2.03 6.40 13.90
N LEU A 937 2.32 6.28 15.19
CA LEU A 937 1.41 6.62 16.30
C LEU A 937 1.52 8.10 16.67
N GLU A 938 0.41 8.73 17.04
CA GLU A 938 0.33 10.15 17.44
C GLU A 938 0.47 10.30 18.97
N ARG A 939 1.41 9.55 19.57
CA ARG A 939 1.63 9.47 21.00
C ARG A 939 3.12 9.29 21.30
N GLU A 940 3.52 9.60 22.53
CA GLU A 940 4.87 9.33 23.00
C GLU A 940 5.12 7.82 23.12
N VAL A 941 6.22 7.35 22.53
CA VAL A 941 6.59 5.94 22.50
C VAL A 941 8.09 5.72 22.68
N PHE A 942 8.46 4.59 23.25
CA PHE A 942 9.81 4.04 23.19
C PHE A 942 9.99 3.34 21.85
N VAL A 943 10.82 3.89 20.97
CA VAL A 943 11.13 3.25 19.68
C VAL A 943 12.24 2.22 19.88
N VAL A 944 11.96 0.97 19.52
CA VAL A 944 12.87 -0.17 19.71
C VAL A 944 12.94 -1.04 18.44
N LYS A 945 14.01 -1.82 18.27
CA LYS A 945 14.03 -2.89 17.26
C LYS A 945 13.53 -4.19 17.87
N ALA A 946 13.01 -5.08 17.02
CA ALA A 946 12.54 -6.39 17.48
C ALA A 946 13.66 -7.19 18.18
N SER A 947 14.89 -7.04 17.68
CA SER A 947 16.09 -7.70 18.20
C SER A 947 16.54 -7.17 19.57
N ASP A 948 16.26 -5.90 19.87
CA ASP A 948 16.58 -5.27 21.16
C ASP A 948 15.61 -5.76 22.25
N VAL A 949 14.37 -6.10 21.87
CA VAL A 949 13.34 -6.62 22.77
C VAL A 949 13.51 -8.13 22.98
N VAL A 950 13.67 -8.90 21.89
CA VAL A 950 13.90 -10.34 21.91
C VAL A 950 15.00 -10.71 20.92
N SER A 951 16.12 -11.20 21.42
CA SER A 951 17.33 -11.47 20.64
C SER A 951 17.15 -12.52 19.53
N THR A 952 16.14 -13.38 19.57
CA THR A 952 15.84 -14.36 18.51
C THR A 952 14.99 -13.77 17.38
N ALA A 953 14.39 -12.58 17.58
CA ALA A 953 13.56 -11.88 16.60
C ALA A 953 14.37 -11.03 15.58
N ARG A 954 15.69 -11.20 15.53
CA ARG A 954 16.57 -10.45 14.60
C ARG A 954 16.19 -10.70 13.15
N SER A 955 16.31 -9.65 12.34
CA SER A 955 16.29 -9.75 10.89
C SER A 955 17.44 -10.61 10.37
N MET A 956 17.35 -11.10 9.13
CA MET A 956 18.46 -11.81 8.51
C MET A 956 19.73 -10.94 8.45
N LYS A 957 19.57 -9.63 8.21
CA LYS A 957 20.68 -8.66 8.19
C LYS A 957 21.39 -8.59 9.55
N GLU A 958 20.64 -8.53 10.63
CA GLU A 958 21.16 -8.48 12.00
C GLU A 958 21.75 -9.81 12.46
N ALA A 959 21.12 -10.93 12.11
CA ALA A 959 21.64 -12.26 12.42
C ALA A 959 23.00 -12.49 11.73
N SER A 960 23.11 -12.13 10.45
CA SER A 960 24.40 -12.17 9.76
C SER A 960 25.42 -11.19 10.36
N ARG A 961 24.98 -9.98 10.77
CA ARG A 961 25.85 -9.01 11.44
C ARG A 961 26.40 -9.55 12.77
N ALA A 962 25.56 -10.14 13.60
CA ALA A 962 25.96 -10.73 14.88
C ALA A 962 26.96 -11.88 14.69
N LYS A 963 26.69 -12.80 13.75
CA LYS A 963 27.63 -13.89 13.42
C LYS A 963 29.01 -13.37 13.03
N VAL A 964 29.08 -12.28 12.27
CA VAL A 964 30.35 -11.64 11.90
C VAL A 964 31.07 -11.05 13.11
N LEU A 965 30.35 -10.35 13.99
CA LEU A 965 30.93 -9.75 15.19
C LEU A 965 31.39 -10.81 16.20
N ASP A 966 30.64 -11.90 16.37
CA ASP A 966 31.02 -13.02 17.22
C ASP A 966 32.25 -13.74 16.67
N ALA A 967 32.30 -13.95 15.34
CA ALA A 967 33.46 -14.53 14.67
C ALA A 967 34.72 -13.64 14.76
N LEU A 968 34.54 -12.31 14.73
CA LEU A 968 35.61 -11.34 14.99
C LEU A 968 36.14 -11.46 16.42
N LYS A 969 35.25 -11.53 17.41
CA LYS A 969 35.65 -11.69 18.82
C LYS A 969 36.39 -13.00 19.06
N SER A 970 35.89 -14.11 18.53
CA SER A 970 36.52 -15.42 18.72
C SER A 970 37.89 -15.52 18.05
N THR A 971 38.08 -14.86 16.90
CA THR A 971 39.38 -14.85 16.19
C THR A 971 40.44 -14.04 16.93
N ILE A 972 40.08 -13.01 17.69
CA ILE A 972 41.00 -12.25 18.55
C ILE A 972 41.54 -13.09 19.72
N THR A 973 40.75 -14.03 20.24
CA THR A 973 41.16 -14.90 21.38
C THR A 973 42.12 -16.04 21.02
N ILE A 974 42.36 -16.32 19.73
CA ILE A 974 43.00 -17.57 19.29
C ILE A 974 44.42 -17.36 18.73
N SER A 975 44.78 -16.19 18.18
CA SER A 975 46.13 -15.91 17.67
C SER A 975 46.29 -14.44 17.24
N ASP A 976 47.45 -13.85 17.49
CA ASP A 976 47.86 -12.50 17.02
C ASP A 976 48.11 -12.43 15.49
N ASP A 977 48.19 -13.58 14.81
CA ASP A 977 48.52 -13.61 13.38
C ASP A 977 47.28 -13.81 12.46
N LEU A 978 47.00 -12.74 11.70
CA LEU A 978 46.23 -12.70 10.45
C LEU A 978 44.70 -12.95 10.50
N VAL A 979 43.97 -12.11 11.24
CA VAL A 979 42.52 -11.93 11.06
C VAL A 979 42.21 -11.28 9.69
N ASN A 980 41.83 -12.05 8.67
CA ASN A 980 41.37 -11.51 7.38
C ASN A 980 39.86 -11.76 7.16
N SER A 981 39.23 -10.97 6.28
CA SER A 981 37.77 -11.03 6.06
C SER A 981 37.25 -12.39 5.61
N ARG A 982 38.10 -13.28 5.10
CA ARG A 982 37.76 -14.64 4.67
C ARG A 982 37.69 -15.60 5.86
N ALA A 983 38.67 -15.55 6.76
CA ALA A 983 38.64 -16.32 8.00
C ALA A 983 37.41 -15.99 8.86
N ILE A 984 37.05 -14.70 8.94
CA ILE A 984 35.84 -14.24 9.65
C ILE A 984 34.57 -14.75 8.95
N ALA A 985 34.54 -14.75 7.61
CA ALA A 985 33.39 -15.20 6.83
C ALA A 985 33.11 -16.70 7.03
N ASP A 986 34.17 -17.52 7.00
CA ASP A 986 34.08 -18.97 7.18
C ASP A 986 33.63 -19.32 8.60
N LEU A 987 34.20 -18.65 9.61
CA LEU A 987 33.85 -18.88 11.01
C LEU A 987 32.43 -18.38 11.36
N ALA A 988 31.98 -17.30 10.72
CA ALA A 988 30.61 -16.79 10.85
C ALA A 988 29.58 -17.55 9.99
N GLY A 989 30.01 -18.36 9.03
CA GLY A 989 29.13 -19.00 8.04
C GLY A 989 28.32 -18.00 7.20
N VAL A 990 28.95 -16.89 6.78
CA VAL A 990 28.33 -15.84 5.94
C VAL A 990 29.28 -15.43 4.80
N SER A 991 28.78 -14.68 3.81
CA SER A 991 29.63 -14.20 2.71
C SER A 991 30.63 -13.11 3.13
N THR A 992 31.80 -13.05 2.50
CA THR A 992 32.81 -12.00 2.69
C THR A 992 32.27 -10.59 2.39
N ALA A 993 31.31 -10.47 1.46
CA ALA A 993 30.58 -9.23 1.20
C ALA A 993 29.75 -8.78 2.41
N THR A 994 29.16 -9.72 3.14
CA THR A 994 28.44 -9.45 4.39
C THR A 994 29.39 -9.00 5.49
N VAL A 995 30.55 -9.66 5.63
CA VAL A 995 31.63 -9.23 6.53
C VAL A 995 32.06 -7.80 6.20
N SER A 996 32.34 -7.51 4.92
CA SER A 996 32.80 -6.20 4.45
C SER A 996 31.76 -5.09 4.60
N ARG A 997 30.47 -5.43 4.51
CA ARG A 997 29.37 -4.51 4.83
C ARG A 997 29.34 -4.21 6.33
N VAL A 998 29.39 -5.24 7.18
CA VAL A 998 29.36 -5.10 8.65
C VAL A 998 30.55 -4.28 9.13
N LEU A 999 31.75 -4.56 8.63
CA LEU A 999 32.96 -3.81 8.96
C LEU A 999 32.87 -2.33 8.54
N ARG A 1000 32.26 -2.03 7.39
CA ARG A 1000 32.06 -0.62 6.97
C ARG A 1000 30.99 0.09 7.79
N GLU A 1001 29.96 -0.63 8.23
CA GLU A 1001 28.85 -0.06 9.00
C GLU A 1001 29.24 0.16 10.48
N ASP A 1002 30.07 -0.72 11.07
CA ASP A 1002 30.26 -0.80 12.54
C ASP A 1002 31.68 -0.58 13.03
N VAL A 1003 32.66 -0.56 12.12
CA VAL A 1003 34.07 -0.34 12.47
C VAL A 1003 34.53 0.93 11.76
N PRO A 1004 34.54 2.09 12.46
CA PRO A 1004 35.10 3.32 11.92
C PRO A 1004 36.56 3.08 11.52
N ASN A 1005 36.90 3.40 10.27
CA ASN A 1005 38.23 3.21 9.67
C ASN A 1005 38.67 1.75 9.45
N GLY A 1006 37.72 0.79 9.48
CA GLY A 1006 37.94 -0.58 9.03
C GLY A 1006 38.73 -1.48 9.99
N LEU A 1007 39.04 -2.70 9.53
CA LEU A 1007 39.61 -3.79 10.35
C LEU A 1007 40.90 -3.41 11.09
N HIS A 1008 41.65 -2.45 10.57
CA HIS A 1008 42.91 -1.96 11.13
C HIS A 1008 42.70 -1.26 12.48
N ASN A 1009 41.74 -0.33 12.58
CA ASN A 1009 41.45 0.39 13.82
C ASN A 1009 40.76 -0.47 14.90
N PHE A 1010 39.97 -1.47 14.48
CA PHE A 1010 39.37 -2.42 15.43
C PHE A 1010 40.43 -3.26 16.14
N ARG A 1011 41.53 -3.60 15.47
CA ARG A 1011 42.68 -4.26 16.10
C ARG A 1011 43.29 -3.35 17.16
N THR A 1012 43.59 -2.10 16.82
CA THR A 1012 44.18 -1.10 17.73
C THR A 1012 43.36 -0.91 19.00
N LEU A 1013 42.04 -0.80 18.87
CA LEU A 1013 41.10 -0.64 20.00
C LEU A 1013 41.00 -1.85 20.94
N VAL A 1014 41.23 -3.07 20.43
CA VAL A 1014 41.06 -4.31 21.22
C VAL A 1014 42.39 -4.83 21.77
N THR A 1015 43.52 -4.58 21.10
CA THR A 1015 44.86 -4.95 21.59
C THR A 1015 45.44 -3.96 22.60
N GLY A 1016 44.78 -2.82 22.84
CA GLY A 1016 45.19 -1.83 23.84
C GLY A 1016 46.48 -1.07 23.51
N ASN A 1017 46.82 -0.94 22.23
CA ASN A 1017 47.96 -0.15 21.75
C ASN A 1017 47.55 1.26 21.33
#